data_AF-A0A8J7XMF6-F1
#
_entry.id   AF-A0A8J7XMF6-F1
#
_cell.length_a   1.000
_cell.length_b   1.000
_cell.length_c   1.000
_cell.angle_alpha   90.00
_cell.angle_beta   90.00
_cell.angle_gamma   90.00
#
_symmetry.space_group_name_H-M   'P 1'
#
loop_
_entity.id
_entity.type
_entity.pdbx_description
1 polymer ?
#
loop_
_entity_poly.entity_id
_entity_poly.type
_entity_poly.pdbx_seq_one_letter_code
_entity_poly.pdbx_strand_id
1 'polypeptide(L)'
;MKKGLAILLAVMVSLCITQKPPNENLEATPEHTLPNEDLHVNPTPFGIHTHPRLYQVIPQLGASWSFTSILWGDVEPEQDVWAFEKTDKIIQGAQKNQVNLIVKIRTGTCWATREKSSAQQTSSPPEALDDYTEFVHTIVDRYKDTVDFWAVENEMNTHRFWTGTLEEYNQLIETAYTIIKEVDPSAQVLDSGMASMTYGTCIAREMYERGEVEEALTFYNEYYTRREVHISSEEELKDVLYSEEAEKVYTIMMDHFNNLYYDVYQLHYYEDYSLLDEVIHFIRSRLQGKQIFAVEMGYAYRDDTTFDEKEHAEGTVKLMVSLLAEGVLVQVYLPLVDLDKDNHEEWRGLVSPERERRPALYAYRVTTGLLKEREFTNKVESAVFWYEFGDVTVVWSEEESIVDIPVEGRAVIVDIYGEKDTVTESLSLTVGPSPLFIVKGKYESEYEIGENVEIVEFPSYDGVLVEGFLVKPEGDKKFPAVVLVHGGVSSREATAQMAEYIGKRFAEKGYVALAVHYRDGPLGLQDVEDTLSGIQFLKQLDFVDPEHIGVYGGSHGGYVALMCAWRSDVKAIVEAAGFCDLADMAERLFQKRGEWMEKNVEFYGGYPNEVPDVYMDYSPCGHVAEFQAAVFIIHGKMDTSVPVEHAYMLSELLEKYKKPYEMYISETGEHGFYHTRSEEAQKVWELIFQFFEKYLKS
;
A
#
# COMPACT_ATOMS: atom_id res chain seq x y z
N MET A 1 47.88 33.09 -8.03
CA MET A 1 48.55 32.33 -6.95
C MET A 1 47.58 32.29 -5.78
N LYS A 2 47.01 31.18 -5.32
CA LYS A 2 47.19 29.75 -5.58
C LYS A 2 45.80 29.09 -5.69
N LYS A 3 45.68 28.17 -6.65
CA LYS A 3 44.66 27.13 -6.72
C LYS A 3 45.00 26.04 -5.69
N GLY A 4 43.99 25.39 -5.11
CA GLY A 4 44.06 24.10 -4.42
C GLY A 4 42.64 23.54 -4.41
N LEU A 5 42.25 22.74 -5.41
CA LEU A 5 42.39 21.28 -5.45
C LEU A 5 41.68 20.63 -4.25
N ALA A 6 40.35 20.65 -4.25
CA ALA A 6 39.55 19.66 -3.53
C ALA A 6 39.47 18.43 -4.43
N ILE A 7 40.11 17.36 -3.99
CA ILE A 7 40.11 16.05 -4.64
C ILE A 7 38.80 15.36 -4.22
N LEU A 8 37.91 15.09 -5.17
CA LEU A 8 36.86 14.08 -5.00
C LEU A 8 37.57 12.74 -4.76
N LEU A 9 37.44 12.19 -3.55
CA LEU A 9 37.86 10.83 -3.25
C LEU A 9 36.58 9.98 -3.22
N ALA A 10 36.14 9.53 -4.40
CA ALA A 10 35.19 8.43 -4.48
C ALA A 10 35.91 7.18 -3.97
N VAL A 11 35.49 6.66 -2.83
CA VAL A 11 36.01 5.39 -2.30
C VAL A 11 35.35 4.28 -3.11
N MET A 12 36.04 3.75 -4.13
CA MET A 12 35.67 2.46 -4.73
C MET A 12 35.95 1.37 -3.69
N VAL A 13 34.94 0.98 -2.92
CA VAL A 13 34.98 -0.27 -2.16
C VAL A 13 34.63 -1.40 -3.13
N SER A 14 35.64 -1.97 -3.78
CA SER A 14 35.45 -3.24 -4.50
C SER A 14 35.28 -4.33 -3.45
N LEU A 15 34.03 -4.67 -3.11
CA LEU A 15 33.73 -5.77 -2.21
C LEU A 15 34.05 -7.10 -2.93
N CYS A 16 35.24 -7.63 -2.68
CA CYS A 16 35.40 -9.08 -2.72
C CYS A 16 34.46 -9.65 -1.64
N ILE A 17 33.39 -10.32 -2.06
CA ILE A 17 32.52 -11.12 -1.21
C ILE A 17 33.40 -12.20 -0.56
N THR A 18 33.98 -11.88 0.59
CA THR A 18 34.46 -12.89 1.52
C THR A 18 33.24 -13.26 2.34
N GLN A 19 32.69 -14.44 2.07
CA GLN A 19 31.70 -15.06 2.93
C GLN A 19 32.30 -15.10 4.34
N LYS A 20 31.88 -14.16 5.19
CA LYS A 20 32.03 -14.32 6.63
C LYS A 20 31.18 -15.55 6.96
N PRO A 21 31.70 -16.55 7.68
CA PRO A 21 30.89 -17.69 8.04
C PRO A 21 29.63 -17.18 8.75
N PRO A 22 28.45 -17.75 8.48
CA PRO A 22 27.22 -17.34 9.14
C PRO A 22 27.46 -17.38 10.65
N ASN A 23 26.98 -16.37 11.37
CA ASN A 23 26.99 -16.40 12.84
C ASN A 23 26.34 -17.72 13.27
N GLU A 24 27.12 -18.65 13.81
CA GLU A 24 26.69 -20.01 14.17
C GLU A 24 25.72 -20.05 15.38
N ASN A 25 25.13 -18.92 15.78
CA ASN A 25 24.21 -18.84 16.93
C ASN A 25 22.90 -18.08 16.62
N LEU A 26 22.50 -17.94 15.36
CA LEU A 26 21.09 -17.65 15.07
C LEU A 26 20.34 -18.99 15.21
N GLU A 27 19.66 -19.18 16.34
CA GLU A 27 18.55 -20.13 16.42
C GLU A 27 17.66 -19.91 15.19
N ALA A 28 17.17 -21.00 14.60
CA ALA A 28 16.39 -20.97 13.36
C ALA A 28 15.37 -19.82 13.41
N THR A 29 15.41 -18.94 12.40
CA THR A 29 14.39 -17.90 12.21
C THR A 29 13.02 -18.56 12.34
N PRO A 30 12.11 -18.05 13.19
CA PRO A 30 10.76 -18.61 13.32
C PRO A 30 10.12 -18.70 11.94
N GLU A 31 9.35 -19.77 11.68
CA GLU A 31 8.63 -19.92 10.43
C GLU A 31 7.83 -18.63 10.11
N HIS A 32 8.09 -18.03 8.94
CA HIS A 32 7.47 -16.78 8.46
C HIS A 32 6.02 -16.98 8.00
N THR A 33 5.27 -17.81 8.72
CA THR A 33 3.91 -18.20 8.35
C THR A 33 3.00 -18.00 9.54
N LEU A 34 1.80 -17.49 9.27
CA LEU A 34 0.77 -17.36 10.29
C LEU A 34 0.51 -18.76 10.89
N PRO A 35 0.33 -18.84 12.22
CA PRO A 35 0.51 -20.08 12.96
C PRO A 35 -0.58 -21.13 12.71
N ASN A 36 -1.62 -20.83 11.93
CA ASN A 36 -2.77 -21.71 11.75
C ASN A 36 -3.43 -21.55 10.36
N GLU A 37 -3.63 -22.66 9.66
CA GLU A 37 -4.33 -22.72 8.36
C GLU A 37 -5.83 -22.41 8.47
N ASP A 38 -6.41 -22.47 9.68
CA ASP A 38 -7.83 -22.18 9.93
C ASP A 38 -8.16 -20.68 10.03
N LEU A 39 -7.15 -19.78 10.05
CA LEU A 39 -7.34 -18.33 10.20
C LEU A 39 -7.97 -17.70 8.95
N HIS A 40 -8.88 -16.74 9.13
CA HIS A 40 -9.59 -16.04 8.07
C HIS A 40 -8.83 -14.78 7.59
N VAL A 41 -7.59 -14.98 7.14
CA VAL A 41 -6.63 -13.89 6.88
C VAL A 41 -6.27 -13.71 5.41
N ASN A 42 -6.27 -12.46 4.95
CA ASN A 42 -5.57 -12.07 3.74
C ASN A 42 -4.04 -12.11 3.94
N PRO A 43 -3.24 -12.52 2.93
CA PRO A 43 -1.86 -13.00 3.14
C PRO A 43 -0.78 -11.91 3.24
N THR A 44 -1.10 -10.63 2.99
CA THR A 44 -0.06 -9.58 3.02
C THR A 44 0.36 -9.25 4.46
N PRO A 45 1.65 -9.01 4.75
CA PRO A 45 2.11 -8.60 6.07
C PRO A 45 1.78 -7.14 6.39
N PHE A 46 1.27 -6.38 5.41
CA PHE A 46 1.09 -4.94 5.52
C PHE A 46 -0.30 -4.54 5.99
N GLY A 47 -0.33 -3.55 6.88
CA GLY A 47 -1.53 -2.91 7.38
C GLY A 47 -1.39 -1.40 7.43
N ILE A 48 -2.54 -0.75 7.55
CA ILE A 48 -2.61 0.68 7.80
C ILE A 48 -3.80 1.00 8.70
N HIS A 49 -3.54 1.80 9.73
CA HIS A 49 -4.58 2.27 10.63
C HIS A 49 -5.30 3.48 10.03
N THR A 50 -6.63 3.41 9.97
CA THR A 50 -7.47 4.48 9.46
C THR A 50 -8.87 4.40 10.07
N HIS A 51 -9.63 5.49 9.93
CA HIS A 51 -11.03 5.51 10.34
C HIS A 51 -11.84 4.44 9.57
N PRO A 52 -12.77 3.69 10.20
CA PRO A 52 -13.49 2.57 9.57
C PRO A 52 -14.23 2.89 8.26
N ARG A 53 -14.62 4.15 8.05
CA ARG A 53 -15.21 4.65 6.79
C ARG A 53 -14.25 4.66 5.58
N LEU A 54 -12.97 4.37 5.81
CA LEU A 54 -11.91 4.34 4.80
C LEU A 54 -11.32 2.93 4.64
N TYR A 55 -11.94 1.89 5.19
CA TYR A 55 -11.43 0.52 5.04
C TYR A 55 -11.32 0.06 3.58
N GLN A 56 -12.18 0.56 2.68
CA GLN A 56 -12.08 0.33 1.23
C GLN A 56 -10.77 0.81 0.60
N VAL A 57 -10.04 1.72 1.26
CA VAL A 57 -8.75 2.23 0.77
C VAL A 57 -7.61 1.28 1.12
N ILE A 58 -7.73 0.45 2.16
CA ILE A 58 -6.64 -0.40 2.66
C ILE A 58 -6.12 -1.37 1.57
N PRO A 59 -6.97 -2.16 0.88
CA PRO A 59 -6.51 -3.02 -0.21
C PRO A 59 -5.90 -2.26 -1.39
N GLN A 60 -6.35 -1.03 -1.66
CA GLN A 60 -5.83 -0.19 -2.74
C GLN A 60 -4.38 0.28 -2.48
N LEU A 61 -3.94 0.18 -1.23
CA LEU A 61 -2.58 0.48 -0.80
C LEU A 61 -1.72 -0.79 -0.63
N GLY A 62 -2.15 -1.95 -1.13
CA GLY A 62 -1.39 -3.21 -1.03
C GLY A 62 -1.36 -3.81 0.38
N ALA A 63 -2.25 -3.35 1.26
CA ALA A 63 -2.36 -3.76 2.65
C ALA A 63 -3.66 -4.53 2.90
N SER A 64 -3.72 -5.32 3.98
CA SER A 64 -4.95 -6.00 4.41
C SER A 64 -5.15 -5.96 5.92
N TRP A 65 -4.25 -5.37 6.70
CA TRP A 65 -4.39 -5.32 8.16
C TRP A 65 -4.80 -3.95 8.65
N SER A 66 -5.60 -3.93 9.71
CA SER A 66 -5.84 -2.74 10.53
C SER A 66 -6.14 -3.17 11.96
N PHE A 67 -6.31 -2.20 12.85
CA PHE A 67 -6.78 -2.47 14.21
C PHE A 67 -7.89 -1.52 14.60
N THR A 68 -8.73 -1.97 15.53
CA THR A 68 -9.79 -1.18 16.14
C THR A 68 -9.91 -1.52 17.63
N SER A 69 -10.77 -0.81 18.36
CA SER A 69 -11.02 -1.08 19.77
C SER A 69 -12.50 -1.25 20.06
N ILE A 70 -12.81 -2.21 20.92
CA ILE A 70 -14.12 -2.31 21.58
C ILE A 70 -13.94 -1.77 22.99
N LEU A 71 -14.56 -0.62 23.25
CA LEU A 71 -14.67 -0.06 24.59
C LEU A 71 -15.88 -0.67 25.27
N TRP A 72 -15.71 -1.17 26.50
CA TRP A 72 -16.79 -1.83 27.25
C TRP A 72 -18.06 -0.97 27.33
N GLY A 73 -17.93 0.28 27.79
CA GLY A 73 -19.09 1.19 27.89
C GLY A 73 -19.75 1.58 26.56
N ASP A 74 -19.09 1.40 25.41
CA ASP A 74 -19.69 1.64 24.09
C ASP A 74 -20.66 0.51 23.70
N VAL A 75 -20.36 -0.73 24.10
CA VAL A 75 -21.18 -1.91 23.78
C VAL A 75 -22.07 -2.37 24.92
N GLU A 76 -21.78 -1.94 26.16
CA GLU A 76 -22.61 -2.16 27.33
C GLU A 76 -22.70 -0.85 28.15
N PRO A 77 -23.51 0.13 27.70
CA PRO A 77 -23.64 1.43 28.38
C PRO A 77 -24.22 1.35 29.80
N GLU A 78 -25.03 0.34 30.10
CA GLU A 78 -25.57 0.01 31.42
C GLU A 78 -25.53 -1.50 31.60
N GLN A 79 -25.46 -1.98 32.85
CA GLN A 79 -25.43 -3.42 33.16
C GLN A 79 -26.56 -4.17 32.45
N ASP A 80 -26.22 -5.23 31.71
CA ASP A 80 -27.11 -6.07 30.91
C ASP A 80 -27.82 -5.35 29.75
N VAL A 81 -27.39 -4.13 29.38
CA VAL A 81 -27.94 -3.36 28.26
C VAL A 81 -26.90 -3.28 27.14
N TRP A 82 -27.07 -4.12 26.11
CA TRP A 82 -26.11 -4.27 25.02
C TRP A 82 -26.42 -3.39 23.79
N ALA A 83 -25.39 -2.76 23.21
CA ALA A 83 -25.47 -1.83 22.08
C ALA A 83 -24.37 -2.10 21.02
N PHE A 84 -24.59 -3.09 20.17
CA PHE A 84 -23.58 -3.52 19.17
C PHE A 84 -23.60 -2.78 17.83
N GLU A 85 -24.58 -1.89 17.56
CA GLU A 85 -24.79 -1.35 16.21
C GLU A 85 -23.55 -0.68 15.60
N LYS A 86 -22.79 0.07 16.39
CA LYS A 86 -21.56 0.74 15.94
C LYS A 86 -20.45 -0.27 15.67
N THR A 87 -20.23 -1.21 16.59
CA THR A 87 -19.19 -2.23 16.51
C THR A 87 -19.45 -3.22 15.36
N ASP A 88 -20.70 -3.66 15.19
CA ASP A 88 -21.12 -4.51 14.07
C ASP A 88 -20.81 -3.84 12.73
N LYS A 89 -21.11 -2.55 12.57
CA LYS A 89 -20.80 -1.80 11.35
C LYS A 89 -19.29 -1.73 11.06
N ILE A 90 -18.46 -1.63 12.09
CA ILE A 90 -17.00 -1.56 11.94
C ILE A 90 -16.47 -2.93 11.50
N ILE A 91 -16.84 -4.00 12.21
CA ILE A 91 -16.35 -5.36 11.92
C ILE A 91 -16.87 -5.85 10.55
N GLN A 92 -18.16 -5.66 10.26
CA GLN A 92 -18.72 -5.98 8.94
C GLN A 92 -18.11 -5.12 7.83
N GLY A 93 -17.80 -3.85 8.12
CA GLY A 93 -17.11 -2.97 7.19
C GLY A 93 -15.71 -3.49 6.85
N ALA A 94 -14.96 -3.99 7.82
CA ALA A 94 -13.65 -4.59 7.57
C ALA A 94 -13.78 -5.89 6.77
N GLN A 95 -14.68 -6.79 7.18
CA GLN A 95 -14.93 -8.05 6.46
C GLN A 95 -15.34 -7.81 5.00
N LYS A 96 -16.24 -6.86 4.75
CA LYS A 96 -16.69 -6.47 3.41
C LYS A 96 -15.52 -6.00 2.52
N ASN A 97 -14.53 -5.36 3.11
CA ASN A 97 -13.35 -4.84 2.40
C ASN A 97 -12.13 -5.76 2.52
N GLN A 98 -12.33 -7.00 2.99
CA GLN A 98 -11.28 -8.00 3.21
C GLN A 98 -10.10 -7.51 4.07
N VAL A 99 -10.42 -6.72 5.10
CA VAL A 99 -9.46 -6.20 6.06
C VAL A 99 -9.45 -7.10 7.30
N ASN A 100 -8.29 -7.69 7.58
CA ASN A 100 -8.00 -8.41 8.81
C ASN A 100 -7.95 -7.40 9.97
N LEU A 101 -8.76 -7.59 11.00
CA LEU A 101 -8.78 -6.72 12.17
C LEU A 101 -8.09 -7.36 13.38
N ILE A 102 -7.18 -6.59 13.98
CA ILE A 102 -6.76 -6.79 15.37
C ILE A 102 -7.72 -5.98 16.26
N VAL A 103 -8.51 -6.67 17.07
CA VAL A 103 -9.53 -6.03 17.92
C VAL A 103 -9.01 -5.89 19.34
N LYS A 104 -8.77 -4.66 19.78
CA LYS A 104 -8.35 -4.32 21.15
C LYS A 104 -9.56 -4.34 22.09
N ILE A 105 -9.59 -5.25 23.06
CA ILE A 105 -10.56 -5.29 24.16
C ILE A 105 -10.12 -4.26 25.20
N ARG A 106 -10.92 -3.21 25.39
CA ARG A 106 -10.60 -2.12 26.31
C ARG A 106 -11.71 -1.89 27.33
N THR A 107 -11.34 -1.88 28.60
CA THR A 107 -12.27 -1.60 29.72
C THR A 107 -12.78 -0.16 29.69
N GLY A 108 -11.93 0.80 29.31
CA GLY A 108 -12.30 2.23 29.30
C GLY A 108 -12.70 2.75 30.68
N THR A 109 -13.54 3.79 30.71
CA THR A 109 -14.24 4.23 31.92
C THR A 109 -15.75 4.14 31.69
N CYS A 110 -16.44 3.31 32.45
CA CYS A 110 -17.86 3.03 32.28
C CYS A 110 -18.54 2.67 33.63
N TRP A 111 -19.79 2.20 33.58
CA TRP A 111 -20.55 1.83 34.78
C TRP A 111 -19.92 0.68 35.57
N ALA A 112 -19.09 -0.18 34.94
CA ALA A 112 -18.49 -1.37 35.56
C ALA A 112 -17.06 -1.17 36.07
N THR A 113 -16.40 -0.06 35.75
CA THR A 113 -14.99 0.19 36.10
C THR A 113 -14.85 1.07 37.33
N ARG A 114 -13.71 1.00 38.03
CA ARG A 114 -13.43 1.79 39.24
C ARG A 114 -13.57 3.29 39.00
N GLU A 115 -13.05 3.76 37.87
CA GLU A 115 -13.31 5.12 37.40
C GLU A 115 -14.47 5.14 36.42
N LYS A 116 -15.51 5.95 36.72
CA LYS A 116 -16.76 6.00 35.95
C LYS A 116 -16.75 6.99 34.79
N SER A 117 -15.78 7.89 34.75
CA SER A 117 -15.62 8.88 33.68
C SER A 117 -14.20 9.43 33.68
N SER A 118 -13.55 9.42 32.53
CA SER A 118 -12.28 10.12 32.27
C SER A 118 -12.45 11.14 31.14
N ALA A 119 -11.67 12.23 31.18
CA ALA A 119 -11.58 13.20 30.09
C ALA A 119 -10.67 12.71 28.95
N GLN A 120 -9.84 11.70 29.20
CA GLN A 120 -8.93 11.04 28.26
C GLN A 120 -9.44 9.61 28.05
N GLN A 121 -9.24 8.99 26.87
CA GLN A 121 -9.71 7.63 26.54
C GLN A 121 -8.94 6.53 27.31
N THR A 122 -8.85 6.67 28.63
CA THR A 122 -8.10 5.87 29.58
C THR A 122 -8.94 4.70 30.06
N SER A 123 -8.30 3.55 30.22
CA SER A 123 -8.90 2.35 30.79
C SER A 123 -8.73 2.31 32.31
N SER A 124 -9.70 1.72 33.00
CA SER A 124 -9.71 1.57 34.45
C SER A 124 -10.09 0.15 34.85
N PRO A 125 -9.48 -0.42 35.91
CA PRO A 125 -9.82 -1.77 36.36
C PRO A 125 -11.33 -1.95 36.63
N PRO A 126 -11.89 -3.13 36.35
CA PRO A 126 -13.26 -3.45 36.73
C PRO A 126 -13.45 -3.38 38.24
N GLU A 127 -14.65 -2.99 38.68
CA GLU A 127 -15.05 -3.12 40.10
C GLU A 127 -15.29 -4.58 40.49
N ALA A 128 -15.75 -5.40 39.54
CA ALA A 128 -15.96 -6.82 39.70
C ALA A 128 -15.44 -7.57 38.46
N LEU A 129 -14.57 -8.56 38.68
CA LEU A 129 -13.99 -9.37 37.60
C LEU A 129 -15.04 -10.24 36.88
N ASP A 130 -16.12 -10.61 37.59
CA ASP A 130 -17.24 -11.37 37.00
C ASP A 130 -17.94 -10.58 35.89
N ASP A 131 -18.11 -9.26 36.05
CA ASP A 131 -18.70 -8.42 35.01
C ASP A 131 -17.77 -8.32 33.78
N TYR A 132 -16.45 -8.25 34.00
CA TYR A 132 -15.46 -8.26 32.92
C TYR A 132 -15.46 -9.60 32.17
N THR A 133 -15.62 -10.70 32.91
CA THR A 133 -15.73 -12.06 32.35
C THR A 133 -16.92 -12.16 31.40
N GLU A 134 -18.10 -11.68 31.81
CA GLU A 134 -19.29 -11.68 30.96
C GLU A 134 -19.11 -10.78 29.74
N PHE A 135 -18.49 -9.60 29.91
CA PHE A 135 -18.16 -8.71 28.80
C PHE A 135 -17.28 -9.36 27.75
N VAL A 136 -16.13 -9.94 28.15
CA VAL A 136 -15.22 -10.60 27.22
C VAL A 136 -15.90 -11.78 26.54
N HIS A 137 -16.59 -12.63 27.30
CA HIS A 137 -17.29 -13.78 26.73
C HIS A 137 -18.33 -13.33 25.69
N THR A 138 -19.10 -12.29 25.99
CA THR A 138 -20.15 -11.78 25.10
C THR A 138 -19.57 -11.26 23.77
N ILE A 139 -18.49 -10.46 23.80
CA ILE A 139 -17.93 -9.91 22.56
C ILE A 139 -17.18 -10.98 21.75
N VAL A 140 -16.49 -11.91 22.41
CA VAL A 140 -15.77 -12.97 21.71
C VAL A 140 -16.75 -13.96 21.09
N ASP A 141 -17.78 -14.42 21.81
CA ASP A 141 -18.79 -15.32 21.26
C ASP A 141 -19.55 -14.70 20.08
N ARG A 142 -19.81 -13.39 20.14
CA ARG A 142 -20.46 -12.64 19.07
C ARG A 142 -19.63 -12.60 17.78
N TYR A 143 -18.31 -12.45 17.89
CA TYR A 143 -17.44 -12.13 16.75
C TYR A 143 -16.47 -13.26 16.36
N LYS A 144 -16.50 -14.42 17.03
CA LYS A 144 -15.62 -15.58 16.77
C LYS A 144 -15.57 -16.05 15.30
N ASP A 145 -16.66 -15.89 14.54
CA ASP A 145 -16.68 -16.30 13.12
C ASP A 145 -16.06 -15.22 12.19
N THR A 146 -15.57 -14.11 12.75
CA THR A 146 -15.08 -12.93 11.98
C THR A 146 -13.81 -12.29 12.52
N VAL A 147 -13.44 -12.53 13.78
CA VAL A 147 -12.30 -11.89 14.45
C VAL A 147 -11.39 -12.97 15.02
N ASP A 148 -10.25 -13.12 14.37
CA ASP A 148 -9.23 -14.08 14.77
C ASP A 148 -8.19 -13.50 15.75
N PHE A 149 -8.05 -12.17 15.81
CA PHE A 149 -6.96 -11.50 16.56
C PHE A 149 -7.50 -10.54 17.62
N TRP A 150 -7.22 -10.87 18.89
CA TRP A 150 -7.71 -10.12 20.04
C TRP A 150 -6.54 -9.57 20.85
N ALA A 151 -6.45 -8.25 20.98
CA ALA A 151 -5.47 -7.61 21.86
C ALA A 151 -6.13 -7.19 23.18
N VAL A 152 -5.44 -7.35 24.31
CA VAL A 152 -5.99 -6.97 25.62
C VAL A 152 -5.38 -5.66 26.09
N GLU A 153 -6.20 -4.61 26.16
CA GLU A 153 -5.80 -3.22 26.46
C GLU A 153 -4.81 -2.60 25.45
N ASN A 154 -4.29 -1.42 25.79
CA ASN A 154 -3.33 -0.66 24.98
C ASN A 154 -2.32 0.05 25.89
N GLU A 155 -1.02 -0.17 25.69
CA GLU A 155 0.08 0.55 26.36
C GLU A 155 -0.16 0.78 27.86
N MET A 156 -0.49 -0.30 28.57
CA MET A 156 -0.87 -0.27 29.99
C MET A 156 0.25 0.23 30.92
N ASN A 157 1.48 0.26 30.41
CA ASN A 157 2.64 0.83 31.08
C ASN A 157 2.56 2.36 31.23
N THR A 158 1.61 3.04 30.60
CA THR A 158 1.44 4.49 30.69
C THR A 158 0.17 4.88 31.47
N HIS A 159 0.28 5.94 32.29
CA HIS A 159 -0.87 6.49 33.02
C HIS A 159 -1.94 7.08 32.10
N ARG A 160 -1.60 7.36 30.84
CA ARG A 160 -2.51 7.83 29.80
C ARG A 160 -3.56 6.78 29.46
N PHE A 161 -3.15 5.53 29.37
CA PHE A 161 -4.02 4.45 28.90
C PHE A 161 -4.51 3.53 30.01
N TRP A 162 -3.85 3.48 31.17
CA TRP A 162 -4.21 2.59 32.27
C TRP A 162 -4.07 3.25 33.65
N THR A 163 -5.13 3.16 34.46
CA THR A 163 -5.14 3.65 35.87
C THR A 163 -4.90 2.56 36.90
N GLY A 164 -4.82 1.30 36.47
CA GLY A 164 -4.63 0.15 37.35
C GLY A 164 -3.17 -0.14 37.69
N THR A 165 -3.02 -1.17 38.50
CA THR A 165 -1.74 -1.81 38.81
C THR A 165 -1.40 -2.86 37.75
N LEU A 166 -0.14 -3.32 37.76
CA LEU A 166 0.32 -4.45 36.95
C LEU A 166 -0.42 -5.75 37.31
N GLU A 167 -0.69 -5.98 38.60
CA GLU A 167 -1.45 -7.15 39.07
C GLU A 167 -2.88 -7.15 38.52
N GLU A 168 -3.55 -5.99 38.53
CA GLU A 168 -4.89 -5.85 37.95
C GLU A 168 -4.88 -6.10 36.44
N TYR A 169 -3.87 -5.61 35.70
CA TYR A 169 -3.74 -5.94 34.26
C TYR A 169 -3.50 -7.43 34.03
N ASN A 170 -2.64 -8.07 34.81
CA ASN A 170 -2.36 -9.50 34.69
C ASN A 170 -3.61 -10.35 34.93
N GLN A 171 -4.48 -9.95 35.85
CA GLN A 171 -5.78 -10.60 36.05
C GLN A 171 -6.69 -10.43 34.82
N LEU A 172 -6.69 -9.26 34.16
CA LEU A 172 -7.49 -9.03 32.96
C LEU A 172 -7.03 -9.89 31.79
N ILE A 173 -5.74 -9.88 31.47
CA ILE A 173 -5.22 -10.64 30.32
C ILE A 173 -5.33 -12.15 30.54
N GLU A 174 -5.11 -12.65 31.77
CA GLU A 174 -5.36 -14.05 32.11
C GLU A 174 -6.83 -14.44 31.89
N THR A 175 -7.75 -13.60 32.36
CA THR A 175 -9.20 -13.82 32.21
C THR A 175 -9.60 -13.81 30.74
N ALA A 176 -9.17 -12.78 30.00
CA ALA A 176 -9.50 -12.64 28.58
C ALA A 176 -8.90 -13.78 27.74
N TYR A 177 -7.64 -14.13 27.94
CA TYR A 177 -6.99 -15.24 27.25
C TYR A 177 -7.74 -16.56 27.46
N THR A 178 -8.10 -16.86 28.72
CA THR A 178 -8.81 -18.10 29.07
C THR A 178 -10.15 -18.18 28.35
N ILE A 179 -10.92 -17.09 28.35
CA ILE A 179 -12.23 -17.02 27.69
C ILE A 179 -12.07 -17.12 26.17
N ILE A 180 -11.14 -16.38 25.58
CA ILE A 180 -10.89 -16.40 24.14
C ILE A 180 -10.58 -17.82 23.69
N LYS A 181 -9.66 -18.50 24.37
CA LYS A 181 -9.29 -19.89 24.03
C LYS A 181 -10.40 -20.91 24.31
N GLU A 182 -11.30 -20.65 25.25
CA GLU A 182 -12.47 -21.49 25.49
C GLU A 182 -13.52 -21.36 24.38
N VAL A 183 -13.79 -20.12 23.95
CA VAL A 183 -14.80 -19.81 22.92
C VAL A 183 -14.28 -20.16 21.52
N ASP A 184 -13.04 -19.79 21.22
CA ASP A 184 -12.35 -20.04 19.97
C ASP A 184 -10.86 -20.40 20.23
N PRO A 185 -10.53 -21.70 20.25
CA PRO A 185 -9.16 -22.17 20.42
C PRO A 185 -8.18 -21.72 19.31
N SER A 186 -8.67 -21.32 18.15
CA SER A 186 -7.86 -20.94 16.98
C SER A 186 -7.42 -19.47 17.01
N ALA A 187 -8.22 -18.60 17.65
CA ALA A 187 -7.96 -17.18 17.80
C ALA A 187 -6.60 -16.91 18.46
N GLN A 188 -5.92 -15.85 18.01
CA GLN A 188 -4.64 -15.38 18.54
C GLN A 188 -4.87 -14.23 19.52
N VAL A 189 -4.25 -14.34 20.70
CA VAL A 189 -4.31 -13.31 21.73
C VAL A 189 -3.02 -12.50 21.73
N LEU A 190 -3.14 -11.20 21.54
CA LEU A 190 -2.08 -10.22 21.63
C LEU A 190 -2.08 -9.56 23.01
N ASP A 191 -0.89 -9.23 23.48
CA ASP A 191 -0.72 -8.42 24.68
C ASP A 191 -1.14 -6.93 24.45
N SER A 192 -1.00 -6.07 25.45
CA SER A 192 -1.36 -4.64 25.34
C SER A 192 -0.44 -3.81 24.44
N GLY A 193 0.69 -4.35 24.01
CA GLY A 193 1.84 -3.57 23.57
C GLY A 193 2.45 -2.71 24.68
N MET A 194 3.60 -2.13 24.37
CA MET A 194 4.33 -1.21 25.25
C MET A 194 4.56 0.09 24.50
N ALA A 195 4.39 1.22 25.18
CA ALA A 195 4.76 2.50 24.57
C ALA A 195 6.21 2.48 24.10
N SER A 196 6.46 2.93 22.86
CA SER A 196 7.77 2.92 22.18
C SER A 196 8.91 3.39 23.11
N MET A 197 8.68 4.46 23.86
CA MET A 197 9.61 5.03 24.84
C MET A 197 10.16 4.04 25.87
N THR A 198 9.47 2.95 26.13
CA THR A 198 9.86 1.92 27.11
C THR A 198 11.17 1.22 26.71
N TYR A 199 11.35 0.93 25.42
CA TYR A 199 12.49 0.15 24.95
C TYR A 199 13.80 0.89 25.18
N GLY A 200 13.85 2.19 24.87
CA GLY A 200 15.03 3.04 25.07
C GLY A 200 15.57 2.98 26.50
N THR A 201 14.68 3.16 27.48
CA THR A 201 15.05 3.16 28.90
C THR A 201 15.48 1.77 29.36
N CYS A 202 14.78 0.71 28.94
CA CYS A 202 15.12 -0.64 29.37
C CYS A 202 16.46 -1.12 28.79
N ILE A 203 16.69 -0.89 27.50
CA ILE A 203 17.92 -1.32 26.82
C ILE A 203 19.13 -0.55 27.36
N ALA A 204 19.01 0.79 27.51
CA ALA A 204 20.07 1.61 28.10
C ALA A 204 20.37 1.19 29.55
N ARG A 205 19.36 0.82 30.33
CA ARG A 205 19.55 0.27 31.68
C ARG A 205 20.35 -1.01 31.67
N GLU A 206 20.04 -1.95 30.80
CA GLU A 206 20.77 -3.21 30.73
C GLU A 206 22.21 -3.02 30.26
N MET A 207 22.46 -2.16 29.27
CA MET A 207 23.83 -1.76 28.88
C MET A 207 24.59 -1.18 30.09
N TYR A 208 23.95 -0.28 30.85
CA TYR A 208 24.53 0.30 32.07
C TYR A 208 24.85 -0.77 33.13
N GLU A 209 23.93 -1.71 33.37
CA GLU A 209 24.11 -2.81 34.34
C GLU A 209 25.23 -3.79 33.93
N ARG A 210 25.51 -3.93 32.63
CA ARG A 210 26.68 -4.68 32.10
C ARG A 210 28.00 -3.93 32.24
N GLY A 211 27.97 -2.65 32.61
CA GLY A 211 29.14 -1.77 32.70
C GLY A 211 29.52 -1.07 31.39
N GLU A 212 28.65 -1.15 30.37
CA GLU A 212 28.79 -0.51 29.05
C GLU A 212 28.24 0.92 29.11
N VAL A 213 28.83 1.75 29.97
CA VAL A 213 28.28 3.07 30.32
C VAL A 213 28.29 4.04 29.13
N GLU A 214 29.34 4.02 28.32
CA GLU A 214 29.48 4.92 27.16
C GLU A 214 28.50 4.53 26.05
N GLU A 215 28.33 3.23 25.81
CA GLU A 215 27.34 2.68 24.88
C GLU A 215 25.91 2.99 25.34
N ALA A 216 25.61 2.78 26.64
CA ALA A 216 24.31 3.11 27.23
C ALA A 216 23.96 4.60 27.07
N LEU A 217 24.92 5.49 27.32
CA LEU A 217 24.75 6.93 27.17
C LEU A 217 24.50 7.31 25.70
N THR A 218 25.24 6.71 24.78
CA THR A 218 25.10 6.95 23.34
C THR A 218 23.73 6.49 22.85
N PHE A 219 23.38 5.23 23.11
CA PHE A 219 22.10 4.65 22.72
C PHE A 219 20.92 5.42 23.31
N TYR A 220 20.97 5.78 24.60
CA TYR A 220 19.89 6.56 25.23
C TYR A 220 19.70 7.91 24.53
N ASN A 221 20.79 8.64 24.26
CA ASN A 221 20.72 9.92 23.57
C ASN A 221 20.20 9.76 22.13
N GLU A 222 20.63 8.74 21.39
CA GLU A 222 20.14 8.46 20.03
C GLU A 222 18.65 8.12 20.04
N TYR A 223 18.23 7.20 20.92
CA TYR A 223 16.84 6.76 21.06
C TYR A 223 15.89 7.92 21.38
N TYR A 224 16.34 8.86 22.21
CA TYR A 224 15.53 10.02 22.61
C TYR A 224 15.90 11.32 21.88
N THR A 225 16.69 11.25 20.80
CA THR A 225 17.14 12.44 20.04
C THR A 225 15.95 13.26 19.53
N ARG A 226 14.90 12.59 19.01
CA ARG A 226 13.68 13.26 18.55
C ARG A 226 12.88 13.93 19.66
N ARG A 227 13.24 13.74 20.92
CA ARG A 227 12.56 14.30 22.10
C ARG A 227 13.41 15.33 22.85
N GLU A 228 14.53 15.76 22.26
CA GLU A 228 15.51 16.71 22.82
C GLU A 228 16.00 16.34 24.22
N VAL A 229 15.92 15.06 24.57
CA VAL A 229 16.54 14.57 25.80
C VAL A 229 18.01 14.34 25.48
N HIS A 230 18.86 15.25 25.96
CA HIS A 230 20.29 15.08 25.89
C HIS A 230 20.88 15.03 27.29
N ILE A 231 21.44 13.89 27.63
CA ILE A 231 22.19 13.68 28.87
C ILE A 231 23.69 13.62 28.54
N SER A 232 24.47 14.29 29.38
CA SER A 232 25.88 14.59 29.12
C SER A 232 26.85 13.87 30.06
N SER A 233 26.31 13.16 31.06
CA SER A 233 27.11 12.50 32.09
C SER A 233 26.52 11.18 32.54
N GLU A 234 27.38 10.32 33.10
CA GLU A 234 26.98 9.07 33.74
C GLU A 234 26.00 9.30 34.92
N GLU A 235 26.18 10.38 35.68
CA GLU A 235 25.31 10.71 36.82
C GLU A 235 23.89 11.02 36.35
N GLU A 236 23.74 11.83 35.29
CA GLU A 236 22.45 12.12 34.66
C GLU A 236 21.81 10.86 34.07
N LEU A 237 22.59 10.00 33.40
CA LEU A 237 22.12 8.72 32.87
C LEU A 237 21.58 7.83 34.00
N LYS A 238 22.32 7.71 35.09
CA LYS A 238 21.89 6.91 36.24
C LYS A 238 20.62 7.46 36.87
N ASP A 239 20.51 8.78 37.02
CA ASP A 239 19.32 9.41 37.61
C ASP A 239 18.06 9.14 36.79
N VAL A 240 18.15 9.13 35.45
CA VAL A 240 16.99 8.83 34.59
C VAL A 240 16.64 7.33 34.60
N LEU A 241 17.63 6.44 34.47
CA LEU A 241 17.44 5.00 34.37
C LEU A 241 16.89 4.34 35.65
N TYR A 242 17.13 4.98 36.80
CA TYR A 242 16.69 4.51 38.13
C TYR A 242 15.71 5.46 38.82
N SER A 243 15.07 6.35 38.04
CA SER A 243 13.95 7.14 38.53
C SER A 243 12.77 6.22 38.93
N GLU A 244 11.87 6.72 39.77
CA GLU A 244 10.68 5.95 40.21
C GLU A 244 9.83 5.48 39.01
N GLU A 245 9.68 6.33 37.99
CA GLU A 245 8.95 5.98 36.78
C GLU A 245 9.71 4.94 35.92
N ALA A 246 11.02 5.09 35.77
CA ALA A 246 11.84 4.11 35.03
C ALA A 246 11.85 2.73 35.71
N GLU A 247 11.91 2.67 37.04
CA GLU A 247 11.82 1.41 37.79
C GLU A 247 10.45 0.74 37.58
N LYS A 248 9.38 1.53 37.59
CA LYS A 248 8.02 1.04 37.34
C LYS A 248 7.90 0.48 35.92
N VAL A 249 8.32 1.24 34.90
CA VAL A 249 8.26 0.82 33.49
C VAL A 249 9.12 -0.41 33.23
N TYR A 250 10.34 -0.48 33.79
CA TYR A 250 11.21 -1.64 33.67
C TYR A 250 10.59 -2.89 34.32
N THR A 251 10.02 -2.75 35.52
CA THR A 251 9.33 -3.85 36.21
C THR A 251 8.15 -4.37 35.37
N ILE A 252 7.33 -3.47 34.84
CA ILE A 252 6.21 -3.81 33.97
C ILE A 252 6.69 -4.56 32.71
N MET A 253 7.75 -4.06 32.06
CA MET A 253 8.31 -4.67 30.86
C MET A 253 8.83 -6.09 31.11
N MET A 254 9.55 -6.30 32.21
CA MET A 254 10.08 -7.62 32.56
C MET A 254 8.98 -8.61 32.93
N ASP A 255 7.95 -8.17 33.65
CA ASP A 255 6.79 -9.01 33.96
C ASP A 255 6.02 -9.40 32.68
N HIS A 256 5.84 -8.42 31.78
CA HIS A 256 5.13 -8.60 30.52
C HIS A 256 5.76 -9.68 29.63
N PHE A 257 7.09 -9.72 29.51
CA PHE A 257 7.77 -10.81 28.79
C PHE A 257 7.54 -12.20 29.40
N ASN A 258 7.35 -12.27 30.72
CA ASN A 258 7.13 -13.53 31.44
C ASN A 258 5.65 -13.93 31.48
N ASN A 259 4.74 -13.09 31.02
CA ASN A 259 3.31 -13.37 31.02
C ASN A 259 2.99 -14.50 30.02
N LEU A 260 2.27 -15.52 30.48
CA LEU A 260 1.95 -16.72 29.70
C LEU A 260 0.64 -16.59 28.91
N TYR A 261 -0.14 -15.54 29.14
CA TYR A 261 -1.52 -15.39 28.67
C TYR A 261 -1.62 -14.53 27.40
N TYR A 262 -0.67 -14.69 26.48
CA TYR A 262 -0.73 -14.14 25.12
C TYR A 262 0.11 -15.00 24.17
N ASP A 263 -0.31 -15.08 22.91
CA ASP A 263 0.35 -15.86 21.86
C ASP A 263 1.30 -14.99 21.02
N VAL A 264 0.95 -13.72 20.82
CA VAL A 264 1.65 -12.78 19.94
C VAL A 264 2.02 -11.52 20.70
N TYR A 265 3.29 -11.11 20.60
CA TYR A 265 3.80 -9.89 21.21
C TYR A 265 3.51 -8.67 20.32
N GLN A 266 2.93 -7.61 20.89
CA GLN A 266 2.61 -6.38 20.19
C GLN A 266 3.75 -5.36 20.32
N LEU A 267 4.40 -5.04 19.21
CA LEU A 267 5.39 -3.97 19.11
C LEU A 267 4.71 -2.66 18.71
N HIS A 268 4.89 -1.62 19.52
CA HIS A 268 4.65 -0.24 19.11
C HIS A 268 5.98 0.48 18.93
N TYR A 269 6.25 0.99 17.73
CA TYR A 269 7.56 1.56 17.41
C TYR A 269 7.47 2.83 16.57
N TYR A 270 7.99 3.93 17.14
CA TYR A 270 7.92 5.27 16.55
C TYR A 270 9.28 5.94 16.39
N GLU A 271 10.35 5.20 16.70
CA GLU A 271 11.70 5.73 16.71
C GLU A 271 12.41 5.54 15.38
N ASP A 272 13.69 5.93 15.32
CA ASP A 272 14.47 5.78 14.12
C ASP A 272 14.67 4.30 13.74
N TYR A 273 14.62 4.00 12.44
CA TYR A 273 14.73 2.63 11.94
C TYR A 273 16.09 2.01 12.30
N SER A 274 17.14 2.82 12.45
CA SER A 274 18.51 2.37 12.74
C SER A 274 18.65 1.71 14.12
N LEU A 275 17.71 1.96 15.04
CA LEU A 275 17.70 1.41 16.39
C LEU A 275 16.80 0.17 16.51
N LEU A 276 16.14 -0.22 15.42
CA LEU A 276 15.15 -1.29 15.43
C LEU A 276 15.79 -2.64 15.76
N ASP A 277 16.99 -2.90 15.26
CA ASP A 277 17.71 -4.16 15.47
C ASP A 277 17.98 -4.41 16.97
N GLU A 278 18.41 -3.38 17.71
CA GLU A 278 18.60 -3.46 19.16
C GLU A 278 17.27 -3.74 19.88
N VAL A 279 16.18 -3.11 19.45
CA VAL A 279 14.85 -3.31 20.05
C VAL A 279 14.33 -4.72 19.78
N ILE A 280 14.40 -5.21 18.54
CA ILE A 280 13.99 -6.56 18.19
C ILE A 280 14.86 -7.59 18.91
N HIS A 281 16.17 -7.37 19.01
CA HIS A 281 17.08 -8.26 19.75
C HIS A 281 16.71 -8.32 21.24
N PHE A 282 16.45 -7.16 21.86
CA PHE A 282 16.01 -7.05 23.24
C PHE A 282 14.69 -7.81 23.49
N ILE A 283 13.74 -7.70 22.57
CA ILE A 283 12.46 -8.42 22.62
C ILE A 283 12.69 -9.93 22.44
N ARG A 284 13.33 -10.35 21.34
CA ARG A 284 13.51 -11.76 20.97
C ARG A 284 14.30 -12.57 21.99
N SER A 285 15.30 -11.96 22.63
CA SER A 285 16.08 -12.62 23.69
C SER A 285 15.25 -12.97 24.93
N ARG A 286 14.01 -12.46 25.03
CA ARG A 286 13.06 -12.70 26.15
C ARG A 286 11.77 -13.35 25.70
N LEU A 287 11.39 -13.25 24.42
CA LEU A 287 10.23 -13.93 23.90
C LEU A 287 10.48 -15.44 23.86
N GLN A 288 9.58 -16.20 24.48
CA GLN A 288 9.61 -17.66 24.54
C GLN A 288 9.17 -18.29 23.20
N GLY A 289 9.75 -17.86 22.08
CA GLY A 289 9.39 -18.29 20.72
C GLY A 289 8.09 -17.68 20.18
N LYS A 290 7.47 -16.74 20.91
CA LYS A 290 6.25 -16.03 20.48
C LYS A 290 6.53 -15.13 19.27
N GLN A 291 5.51 -14.98 18.42
CA GLN A 291 5.59 -14.12 17.24
C GLN A 291 5.51 -12.64 17.60
N ILE A 292 5.99 -11.76 16.70
CA ILE A 292 5.97 -10.30 16.86
C ILE A 292 5.10 -9.69 15.78
N PHE A 293 4.11 -8.90 16.19
CA PHE A 293 3.33 -8.03 15.31
C PHE A 293 3.64 -6.58 15.66
N ALA A 294 4.06 -5.78 14.68
CA ALA A 294 4.16 -4.32 14.81
C ALA A 294 2.79 -3.69 14.58
N VAL A 295 1.91 -3.73 15.59
CA VAL A 295 0.51 -3.26 15.47
C VAL A 295 0.42 -1.75 15.41
N GLU A 296 1.44 -1.03 15.90
CA GLU A 296 1.55 0.39 15.68
C GLU A 296 2.99 0.73 15.29
N MET A 297 3.20 1.15 14.04
CA MET A 297 4.50 1.60 13.57
C MET A 297 4.35 2.86 12.72
N GLY A 298 5.31 3.77 12.80
CA GLY A 298 5.24 5.03 12.07
C GLY A 298 6.21 6.07 12.61
N TYR A 299 5.94 7.34 12.31
CA TYR A 299 6.78 8.45 12.75
C TYR A 299 5.93 9.52 13.44
N ALA A 300 6.29 9.87 14.66
CA ALA A 300 5.75 11.02 15.38
C ALA A 300 6.78 12.16 15.34
N TYR A 301 6.34 13.36 14.94
CA TYR A 301 7.18 14.56 14.85
C TYR A 301 6.83 15.52 15.97
N ARG A 302 7.76 16.36 16.43
CA ARG A 302 7.44 17.38 17.43
C ARG A 302 6.95 18.68 16.79
N ASP A 303 6.10 19.40 17.52
CA ASP A 303 5.55 20.71 17.15
C ASP A 303 6.61 21.76 16.73
N ASP A 304 7.83 21.66 17.25
CA ASP A 304 8.94 22.60 17.06
C ASP A 304 10.03 22.11 16.09
N THR A 305 9.92 20.88 15.60
CA THR A 305 10.84 20.31 14.62
C THR A 305 10.41 20.62 13.19
N THR A 306 11.37 20.78 12.28
CA THR A 306 11.06 20.98 10.87
C THR A 306 10.66 19.63 10.29
N PHE A 307 9.37 19.40 10.08
CA PHE A 307 8.89 18.22 9.38
C PHE A 307 9.44 18.20 7.94
N ASP A 308 10.17 17.14 7.61
CA ASP A 308 10.73 16.90 6.29
C ASP A 308 9.99 15.72 5.63
N GLU A 309 9.26 16.01 4.55
CA GLU A 309 8.47 15.00 3.84
C GLU A 309 9.33 13.93 3.15
N LYS A 310 10.58 14.26 2.79
CA LYS A 310 11.51 13.31 2.21
C LYS A 310 12.02 12.34 3.28
N GLU A 311 12.41 12.85 4.45
CA GLU A 311 12.84 12.01 5.57
C GLU A 311 11.70 11.08 6.02
N HIS A 312 10.47 11.58 6.05
CA HIS A 312 9.28 10.77 6.35
C HIS A 312 9.08 9.62 5.35
N ALA A 313 9.25 9.90 4.05
CA ALA A 313 9.10 8.90 3.00
C ALA A 313 10.23 7.84 3.04
N GLU A 314 11.48 8.27 3.18
CA GLU A 314 12.65 7.39 3.29
C GLU A 314 12.56 6.50 4.54
N GLY A 315 12.26 7.10 5.69
CA GLY A 315 12.08 6.40 6.95
C GLY A 315 10.96 5.36 6.87
N THR A 316 9.84 5.69 6.22
CA THR A 316 8.73 4.75 6.02
C THR A 316 9.19 3.47 5.31
N VAL A 317 9.94 3.59 4.21
CA VAL A 317 10.48 2.41 3.50
C VAL A 317 11.46 1.64 4.37
N LYS A 318 12.43 2.33 4.97
CA LYS A 318 13.49 1.71 5.77
C LYS A 318 12.91 0.93 6.95
N LEU A 319 11.98 1.53 7.69
CA LEU A 319 11.31 0.87 8.81
C LEU A 319 10.53 -0.37 8.36
N MET A 320 9.74 -0.28 7.28
CA MET A 320 8.96 -1.42 6.77
C MET A 320 9.84 -2.58 6.30
N VAL A 321 10.96 -2.27 5.61
CA VAL A 321 11.91 -3.26 5.12
C VAL A 321 12.67 -3.92 6.27
N SER A 322 13.14 -3.13 7.24
CA SER A 322 13.84 -3.65 8.41
C SER A 322 12.93 -4.54 9.27
N LEU A 323 11.66 -4.18 9.48
CA LEU A 323 10.70 -5.03 10.20
C LEU A 323 10.50 -6.40 9.51
N LEU A 324 10.36 -6.42 8.18
CA LEU A 324 10.25 -7.69 7.43
C LEU A 324 11.51 -8.53 7.54
N ALA A 325 12.68 -7.90 7.42
CA ALA A 325 13.98 -8.57 7.55
C ALA A 325 14.20 -9.14 8.95
N GLU A 326 13.68 -8.44 9.96
CA GLU A 326 13.62 -8.89 11.33
C GLU A 326 12.47 -9.86 11.61
N GLY A 327 11.76 -10.37 10.59
CA GLY A 327 10.73 -11.41 10.73
C GLY A 327 9.52 -11.00 11.55
N VAL A 328 9.18 -9.71 11.57
CA VAL A 328 7.89 -9.22 12.06
C VAL A 328 6.82 -9.60 11.03
N LEU A 329 5.79 -10.32 11.49
CA LEU A 329 4.82 -10.97 10.58
C LEU A 329 3.73 -10.01 10.07
N VAL A 330 3.31 -9.08 10.91
CA VAL A 330 2.30 -8.07 10.58
C VAL A 330 2.81 -6.73 11.02
N GLN A 331 2.68 -5.72 10.15
CA GLN A 331 3.03 -4.34 10.43
C GLN A 331 1.92 -3.39 10.01
N VAL A 332 1.38 -2.64 10.96
CA VAL A 332 0.28 -1.71 10.71
C VAL A 332 0.78 -0.27 10.86
N TYR A 333 0.87 0.43 9.74
CA TYR A 333 1.32 1.82 9.71
C TYR A 333 0.29 2.74 10.36
N LEU A 334 0.72 3.56 11.30
CA LEU A 334 -0.10 4.51 12.04
C LEU A 334 0.39 5.94 11.80
N PRO A 335 -0.43 6.86 11.25
CA PRO A 335 -1.78 6.69 10.67
C PRO A 335 -1.84 6.87 9.13
N LEU A 336 -2.95 6.51 8.48
CA LEU A 336 -3.20 6.91 7.08
C LEU A 336 -3.36 8.43 6.94
N VAL A 337 -4.18 9.02 7.81
CA VAL A 337 -4.45 10.46 7.87
C VAL A 337 -3.91 10.98 9.19
N ASP A 338 -3.29 12.15 9.20
CA ASP A 338 -2.79 12.79 10.43
C ASP A 338 -3.78 12.63 11.60
N LEU A 339 -3.28 12.22 12.77
CA LEU A 339 -4.10 12.19 13.99
C LEU A 339 -4.10 13.58 14.63
N ASP A 340 -5.14 13.85 15.42
CA ASP A 340 -5.21 15.07 16.22
C ASP A 340 -3.97 15.20 17.10
N LYS A 341 -3.47 16.44 17.24
CA LYS A 341 -2.29 16.74 18.06
C LYS A 341 -2.45 16.20 19.47
N ASP A 342 -1.40 15.57 19.97
CA ASP A 342 -1.35 15.10 21.34
C ASP A 342 0.02 15.35 21.96
N ASN A 343 0.03 15.92 23.18
CA ASN A 343 1.23 16.11 24.00
C ASN A 343 2.48 16.66 23.27
N HIS A 344 2.32 17.67 22.43
CA HIS A 344 3.41 18.31 21.65
C HIS A 344 4.01 17.46 20.51
N GLU A 345 3.40 16.32 20.20
CA GLU A 345 3.71 15.47 19.04
C GLU A 345 2.60 15.61 17.96
N GLU A 346 3.04 15.89 16.73
CA GLU A 346 2.24 15.86 15.52
C GLU A 346 2.40 14.50 14.84
N TRP A 347 1.31 13.74 14.85
CA TRP A 347 1.22 12.45 14.18
C TRP A 347 0.95 12.66 12.70
N ARG A 348 2.00 12.57 11.89
CA ARG A 348 1.91 12.77 10.44
C ARG A 348 1.57 11.45 9.76
N GLY A 349 0.41 11.41 9.12
CA GLY A 349 0.00 10.27 8.32
C GLY A 349 0.55 10.34 6.90
N LEU A 350 0.21 9.35 6.09
CA LEU A 350 0.56 9.34 4.66
C LEU A 350 -0.22 10.40 3.85
N VAL A 351 -1.32 10.89 4.41
CA VAL A 351 -2.23 11.87 3.81
C VAL A 351 -2.51 12.98 4.82
N SER A 352 -2.50 14.24 4.38
CA SER A 352 -2.85 15.38 5.23
C SER A 352 -4.34 15.43 5.59
N PRO A 353 -4.76 16.20 6.62
CA PRO A 353 -6.17 16.44 6.92
C PRO A 353 -6.96 17.02 5.73
N GLU A 354 -6.30 17.81 4.87
CA GLU A 354 -6.83 18.39 3.64
C GLU A 354 -6.91 17.39 2.47
N ARG A 355 -6.54 16.12 2.71
CA ARG A 355 -6.49 15.02 1.74
C ARG A 355 -5.39 15.17 0.69
N GLU A 356 -4.35 15.93 0.99
CA GLU A 356 -3.16 16.00 0.14
C GLU A 356 -2.28 14.77 0.37
N ARG A 357 -1.83 14.16 -0.72
CA ARG A 357 -0.99 12.96 -0.68
C ARG A 357 0.45 13.37 -0.37
N ARG A 358 1.04 12.82 0.68
CA ARG A 358 2.46 13.07 1.01
C ARG A 358 3.38 12.15 0.21
N PRO A 359 4.66 12.51 0.04
CA PRO A 359 5.69 11.61 -0.50
C PRO A 359 5.71 10.22 0.17
N ALA A 360 5.47 10.16 1.49
CA ALA A 360 5.39 8.91 2.24
C ALA A 360 4.27 7.95 1.78
N LEU A 361 3.16 8.47 1.21
CA LEU A 361 2.12 7.61 0.62
C LEU A 361 2.64 6.83 -0.59
N TYR A 362 3.45 7.47 -1.43
CA TYR A 362 4.05 6.82 -2.59
C TYR A 362 5.07 5.77 -2.14
N ALA A 363 5.93 6.12 -1.18
CA ALA A 363 6.88 5.21 -0.54
C ALA A 363 6.20 3.96 0.03
N TYR A 364 5.11 4.15 0.77
CA TYR A 364 4.31 3.05 1.30
C TYR A 364 3.74 2.16 0.18
N ARG A 365 3.17 2.75 -0.87
CA ARG A 365 2.57 2.02 -2.00
C ARG A 365 3.60 1.26 -2.83
N VAL A 366 4.76 1.84 -3.09
CA VAL A 366 5.86 1.16 -3.78
C VAL A 366 6.34 -0.03 -2.94
N THR A 367 6.55 0.18 -1.64
CA THR A 367 7.03 -0.88 -0.73
C THR A 367 6.03 -2.03 -0.65
N THR A 368 4.77 -1.74 -0.37
CA THR A 368 3.71 -2.76 -0.32
C THR A 368 3.52 -3.46 -1.67
N GLY A 369 3.45 -2.72 -2.77
CA GLY A 369 3.27 -3.26 -4.11
C GLY A 369 4.41 -4.20 -4.54
N LEU A 370 5.65 -3.87 -4.17
CA LEU A 370 6.82 -4.68 -4.50
C LEU A 370 7.07 -5.82 -3.51
N LEU A 371 6.63 -5.75 -2.25
CA LEU A 371 7.05 -6.73 -1.24
C LEU A 371 5.91 -7.63 -0.70
N LYS A 372 4.63 -7.32 -0.96
CA LYS A 372 3.47 -8.01 -0.33
C LYS A 372 3.40 -9.53 -0.52
N GLU A 373 4.01 -10.05 -1.57
CA GLU A 373 3.97 -11.47 -1.96
C GLU A 373 5.37 -12.10 -1.96
N ARG A 374 6.38 -11.39 -1.42
CA ARG A 374 7.78 -11.82 -1.48
C ARG A 374 8.32 -12.09 -0.09
N GLU A 375 8.86 -13.28 0.08
CA GLU A 375 9.53 -13.67 1.32
C GLU A 375 10.91 -13.05 1.39
N PHE A 376 11.29 -12.62 2.60
CA PHE A 376 12.64 -12.17 2.89
C PHE A 376 13.62 -13.35 2.82
N THR A 377 14.73 -13.18 2.09
CA THR A 377 15.71 -14.24 1.85
C THR A 377 17.09 -13.94 2.42
N ASN A 378 17.50 -12.67 2.51
CA ASN A 378 18.87 -12.31 2.87
C ASN A 378 19.01 -10.84 3.29
N LYS A 379 19.88 -10.56 4.26
CA LYS A 379 20.24 -9.21 4.77
C LYS A 379 21.76 -9.10 4.85
N VAL A 380 22.32 -8.03 4.28
CA VAL A 380 23.73 -7.65 4.41
C VAL A 380 23.77 -6.21 4.87
N GLU A 381 24.30 -5.99 6.07
CA GLU A 381 24.46 -4.66 6.65
C GLU A 381 25.93 -4.39 6.91
N SER A 382 26.45 -3.41 6.16
CA SER A 382 27.80 -2.88 6.34
C SER A 382 27.77 -1.37 6.14
N ALA A 383 28.57 -0.82 5.22
CA ALA A 383 28.39 0.55 4.75
C ALA A 383 27.12 0.73 3.90
N VAL A 384 26.54 -0.39 3.45
CA VAL A 384 25.34 -0.47 2.62
C VAL A 384 24.38 -1.41 3.31
N PHE A 385 23.13 -0.99 3.39
CA PHE A 385 22.00 -1.81 3.82
C PHE A 385 21.42 -2.49 2.58
N TRP A 386 21.39 -3.82 2.59
CA TRP A 386 20.97 -4.62 1.45
C TRP A 386 20.02 -5.73 1.93
N TYR A 387 18.82 -5.76 1.37
CA TYR A 387 17.78 -6.73 1.69
C TYR A 387 17.26 -7.40 0.43
N GLU A 388 17.13 -8.72 0.44
CA GLU A 388 16.62 -9.49 -0.68
C GLU A 388 15.27 -10.11 -0.33
N PHE A 389 14.32 -9.94 -1.24
CA PHE A 389 12.97 -10.47 -1.19
C PHE A 389 12.70 -11.17 -2.52
N GLY A 390 13.03 -12.46 -2.63
CA GLY A 390 12.93 -13.20 -3.90
C GLY A 390 13.69 -12.53 -5.06
N ASP A 391 12.95 -12.03 -6.05
CA ASP A 391 13.47 -11.30 -7.21
C ASP A 391 13.70 -9.80 -6.98
N VAL A 392 13.34 -9.26 -5.82
CA VAL A 392 13.52 -7.84 -5.48
C VAL A 392 14.68 -7.67 -4.51
N THR A 393 15.51 -6.67 -4.75
CA THR A 393 16.54 -6.21 -3.80
C THR A 393 16.25 -4.78 -3.38
N VAL A 394 16.26 -4.49 -2.08
CA VAL A 394 16.16 -3.12 -1.56
C VAL A 394 17.51 -2.71 -1.01
N VAL A 395 18.01 -1.54 -1.43
CA VAL A 395 19.34 -1.04 -1.03
C VAL A 395 19.33 0.44 -0.66
N TRP A 396 20.13 0.81 0.34
CA TRP A 396 20.49 2.20 0.65
C TRP A 396 21.82 2.26 1.40
N SER A 397 22.33 3.47 1.64
CA SER A 397 23.49 3.73 2.48
C SER A 397 23.38 5.10 3.14
N GLU A 398 23.92 5.29 4.34
CA GLU A 398 23.91 6.62 4.98
C GLU A 398 24.76 7.64 4.19
N GLU A 399 25.87 7.17 3.61
CA GLU A 399 26.78 7.95 2.80
C GLU A 399 26.81 7.41 1.37
N GLU A 400 27.05 8.28 0.37
CA GLU A 400 27.13 7.87 -1.03
C GLU A 400 28.13 6.72 -1.21
N SER A 401 27.61 5.59 -1.70
CA SER A 401 28.36 4.35 -1.87
C SER A 401 28.11 3.76 -3.24
N ILE A 402 29.12 3.11 -3.83
CA ILE A 402 28.97 2.39 -5.10
C ILE A 402 28.73 0.92 -4.79
N VAL A 403 27.67 0.37 -5.37
CA VAL A 403 27.22 -1.01 -5.15
C VAL A 403 27.10 -1.72 -6.49
N ASP A 404 27.75 -2.87 -6.58
CA ASP A 404 27.65 -3.76 -7.73
C ASP A 404 26.56 -4.82 -7.48
N ILE A 405 25.46 -4.73 -8.22
CA ILE A 405 24.32 -5.64 -8.12
C ILE A 405 24.37 -6.67 -9.25
N PRO A 406 24.47 -7.97 -8.95
CA PRO A 406 24.42 -9.01 -9.97
C PRO A 406 23.00 -9.11 -10.54
N VAL A 407 22.86 -8.88 -11.84
CA VAL A 407 21.61 -9.01 -12.58
C VAL A 407 21.80 -10.03 -13.71
N GLU A 408 21.05 -11.13 -13.67
CA GLU A 408 20.95 -12.07 -14.79
C GLU A 408 19.85 -11.59 -15.75
N GLY A 409 20.20 -10.73 -16.71
CA GLY A 409 19.27 -10.20 -17.72
C GLY A 409 18.93 -8.72 -17.51
N ARG A 410 17.63 -8.40 -17.41
CA ARG A 410 17.14 -7.03 -17.20
C ARG A 410 16.78 -6.80 -15.73
N ALA A 411 17.05 -5.60 -15.24
CA ALA A 411 16.54 -5.13 -13.97
C ALA A 411 15.89 -3.76 -14.11
N VAL A 412 14.90 -3.51 -13.28
CA VAL A 412 14.26 -2.20 -13.13
C VAL A 412 14.59 -1.66 -11.76
N ILE A 413 15.16 -0.47 -11.74
CA ILE A 413 15.39 0.30 -10.51
C ILE A 413 14.14 1.13 -10.29
N VAL A 414 13.59 1.09 -9.09
CA VAL A 414 12.42 1.84 -8.66
C VAL A 414 12.85 2.66 -7.44
N ASP A 415 12.67 3.97 -7.49
CA ASP A 415 12.86 4.80 -6.31
C ASP A 415 11.63 4.73 -5.38
N ILE A 416 11.72 5.37 -4.22
CA ILE A 416 10.62 5.38 -3.24
C ILE A 416 9.36 6.15 -3.71
N TYR A 417 9.41 6.87 -4.82
CA TYR A 417 8.25 7.58 -5.39
C TYR A 417 7.61 6.83 -6.56
N GLY A 418 8.25 5.75 -7.02
CA GLY A 418 7.84 4.95 -8.15
C GLY A 418 8.42 5.42 -9.48
N GLU A 419 9.34 6.40 -9.48
CA GLU A 419 10.15 6.74 -10.66
C GLU A 419 11.16 5.63 -10.93
N LYS A 420 11.39 5.36 -12.21
CA LYS A 420 12.00 4.10 -12.63
C LYS A 420 13.00 4.26 -13.75
N ASP A 421 14.12 3.56 -13.61
CA ASP A 421 15.19 3.44 -14.59
C ASP A 421 15.40 1.98 -14.96
N THR A 422 15.46 1.68 -16.27
CA THR A 422 15.70 0.32 -16.77
C THR A 422 17.17 0.13 -17.10
N VAL A 423 17.77 -0.97 -16.62
CA VAL A 423 19.17 -1.30 -16.90
C VAL A 423 19.30 -2.71 -17.48
N THR A 424 20.12 -2.82 -18.52
CA THR A 424 20.46 -4.08 -19.20
C THR A 424 21.94 -4.41 -18.92
N GLU A 425 22.20 -5.56 -18.28
CA GLU A 425 23.53 -6.06 -17.88
C GLU A 425 24.27 -5.22 -16.80
N SER A 426 25.08 -5.92 -15.99
CA SER A 426 25.91 -5.45 -14.84
C SER A 426 25.58 -4.07 -14.26
N LEU A 427 24.94 -4.06 -13.09
CA LEU A 427 24.47 -2.85 -12.45
C LEU A 427 25.48 -2.35 -11.41
N SER A 428 26.19 -1.25 -11.71
CA SER A 428 26.98 -0.52 -10.72
C SER A 428 26.23 0.77 -10.39
N LEU A 429 25.70 0.87 -9.18
CA LEU A 429 24.84 1.97 -8.74
C LEU A 429 25.49 2.79 -7.64
N THR A 430 25.38 4.11 -7.76
CA THR A 430 25.54 4.98 -6.61
C THR A 430 24.26 4.93 -5.79
N VAL A 431 24.36 4.41 -4.57
CA VAL A 431 23.29 4.41 -3.59
C VAL A 431 23.61 5.47 -2.53
N GLY A 432 22.56 6.06 -1.97
CA GLY A 432 22.64 7.05 -0.90
C GLY A 432 21.52 6.80 0.12
N PRO A 433 21.13 7.80 0.91
CA PRO A 433 20.18 7.60 2.01
C PRO A 433 18.76 7.25 1.53
N SER A 434 18.41 7.60 0.30
CA SER A 434 17.13 7.23 -0.33
C SER A 434 17.14 5.76 -0.77
N PRO A 435 16.22 4.92 -0.28
CA PRO A 435 16.13 3.52 -0.72
C PRO A 435 15.82 3.38 -2.21
N LEU A 436 16.41 2.35 -2.82
CA LEU A 436 16.12 1.91 -4.18
C LEU A 436 15.68 0.45 -4.16
N PHE A 437 14.66 0.12 -4.95
CA PHE A 437 14.23 -1.25 -5.21
C PHE A 437 14.76 -1.68 -6.58
N ILE A 438 15.36 -2.85 -6.66
CA ILE A 438 15.88 -3.46 -7.88
C ILE A 438 15.09 -4.73 -8.13
N VAL A 439 14.19 -4.69 -9.11
CA VAL A 439 13.36 -5.82 -9.53
C VAL A 439 14.11 -6.59 -10.63
N LYS A 440 14.48 -7.85 -10.37
CA LYS A 440 15.26 -8.71 -11.27
C LYS A 440 14.32 -9.61 -12.08
N GLY A 441 14.45 -9.64 -13.41
CA GLY A 441 13.58 -10.46 -14.25
C GLY A 441 14.30 -11.25 -15.35
N LYS A 442 13.92 -12.53 -15.49
CA LYS A 442 14.08 -13.32 -16.73
C LYS A 442 12.71 -13.46 -17.39
N TYR A 443 12.48 -12.76 -18.49
CA TYR A 443 11.33 -13.00 -19.35
C TYR A 443 11.79 -13.71 -20.62
N GLU A 444 11.55 -15.02 -20.71
CA GLU A 444 11.57 -15.77 -21.97
C GLU A 444 10.11 -16.04 -22.37
N SER A 445 9.73 -15.82 -23.64
CA SER A 445 8.43 -16.25 -24.18
C SER A 445 8.59 -16.95 -25.53
N GLU A 446 7.76 -17.96 -25.79
CA GLU A 446 7.78 -18.84 -26.97
C GLU A 446 6.90 -18.37 -28.17
N TYR A 447 6.40 -17.13 -28.18
CA TYR A 447 5.62 -16.57 -29.30
C TYR A 447 6.50 -15.71 -30.23
N GLU A 448 6.60 -16.07 -31.51
CA GLU A 448 7.25 -15.23 -32.53
C GLU A 448 6.37 -14.02 -32.87
N ILE A 449 6.70 -12.87 -32.31
CA ILE A 449 6.09 -11.58 -32.63
C ILE A 449 6.53 -11.14 -34.03
N GLY A 450 5.63 -10.55 -34.81
CA GLY A 450 5.97 -10.05 -36.15
C GLY A 450 7.12 -9.03 -36.12
N GLU A 451 7.98 -9.02 -37.16
CA GLU A 451 9.25 -8.27 -37.24
C GLU A 451 9.19 -6.75 -36.94
N ASN A 452 7.99 -6.15 -36.85
CA ASN A 452 7.78 -4.70 -36.67
C ASN A 452 7.06 -4.33 -35.35
N VAL A 453 6.90 -5.27 -34.42
CA VAL A 453 6.34 -5.01 -33.08
C VAL A 453 7.43 -5.24 -32.05
N GLU A 454 7.69 -4.22 -31.24
CA GLU A 454 8.65 -4.26 -30.14
C GLU A 454 7.89 -4.53 -28.83
N ILE A 455 8.30 -5.55 -28.08
CA ILE A 455 7.83 -5.71 -26.69
C ILE A 455 8.54 -4.66 -25.86
N VAL A 456 7.75 -3.83 -25.19
CA VAL A 456 8.21 -2.91 -24.17
C VAL A 456 7.58 -3.33 -22.85
N GLU A 457 8.30 -3.07 -21.77
CA GLU A 457 7.73 -3.19 -20.43
C GLU A 457 7.85 -1.83 -19.81
N PHE A 458 6.77 -1.39 -19.20
CA PHE A 458 6.77 -0.16 -18.46
C PHE A 458 6.03 -0.36 -17.15
N PRO A 459 6.48 0.35 -16.12
CA PRO A 459 5.84 0.28 -14.82
C PRO A 459 4.44 0.85 -14.76
N SER A 460 3.54 0.14 -14.07
CA SER A 460 2.33 0.75 -13.52
C SER A 460 2.62 1.61 -12.29
N TYR A 461 1.58 2.29 -11.81
CA TYR A 461 1.56 3.19 -10.64
C TYR A 461 2.08 2.56 -9.34
N ASP A 462 2.08 1.22 -9.23
CA ASP A 462 2.37 0.47 -8.01
C ASP A 462 3.74 -0.21 -7.99
N GLY A 463 4.55 -0.09 -9.05
CA GLY A 463 5.81 -0.86 -9.11
C GLY A 463 5.82 -1.87 -10.24
N VAL A 464 4.72 -2.58 -10.42
CA VAL A 464 4.64 -3.79 -11.23
C VAL A 464 4.76 -3.46 -12.71
N LEU A 465 5.49 -4.29 -13.45
CA LEU A 465 5.66 -4.12 -14.89
C LEU A 465 4.37 -4.50 -15.62
N VAL A 466 4.00 -3.62 -16.54
CA VAL A 466 2.93 -3.79 -17.52
C VAL A 466 3.62 -3.97 -18.86
N GLU A 467 3.23 -5.02 -19.56
CA GLU A 467 3.75 -5.25 -20.89
C GLU A 467 3.00 -4.37 -21.90
N GLY A 468 3.72 -3.89 -22.90
CA GLY A 468 3.15 -3.23 -24.06
C GLY A 468 3.79 -3.69 -25.36
N PHE A 469 3.04 -3.50 -26.44
CA PHE A 469 3.46 -3.83 -27.79
C PHE A 469 3.55 -2.54 -28.59
N LEU A 470 4.77 -2.10 -28.84
CA LEU A 470 5.09 -0.83 -29.47
C LEU A 470 5.29 -1.04 -30.98
N VAL A 471 4.68 -0.16 -31.78
CA VAL A 471 4.84 -0.11 -33.23
C VAL A 471 5.27 1.30 -33.62
N LYS A 472 6.40 1.39 -34.31
CA LYS A 472 7.02 2.67 -34.68
C LYS A 472 6.92 2.92 -36.20
N PRO A 473 6.61 4.15 -36.65
CA PRO A 473 6.69 4.53 -38.05
C PRO A 473 8.15 4.66 -38.51
N GLU A 474 8.40 4.52 -39.82
CA GLU A 474 9.73 4.78 -40.38
C GLU A 474 10.09 6.29 -40.33
N GLY A 475 11.34 6.60 -39.96
CA GLY A 475 11.93 7.94 -40.03
C GLY A 475 12.53 8.46 -38.73
N ASP A 476 13.35 9.50 -38.85
CA ASP A 476 14.18 10.07 -37.76
C ASP A 476 13.62 11.40 -37.22
N LYS A 477 12.33 11.43 -36.89
CA LYS A 477 11.67 12.60 -36.25
C LYS A 477 10.86 12.17 -35.03
N LYS A 478 10.42 13.14 -34.24
CA LYS A 478 9.37 12.90 -33.24
C LYS A 478 8.02 12.70 -33.93
N PHE A 479 7.26 11.72 -33.46
CA PHE A 479 5.94 11.39 -33.98
C PHE A 479 4.87 11.56 -32.89
N PRO A 480 3.65 12.01 -33.25
CA PRO A 480 2.52 11.86 -32.35
C PRO A 480 2.29 10.38 -32.02
N ALA A 481 1.64 10.10 -30.89
CA ALA A 481 1.43 8.73 -30.45
C ALA A 481 -0.04 8.42 -30.12
N VAL A 482 -0.39 7.14 -30.20
CA VAL A 482 -1.71 6.62 -29.83
C VAL A 482 -1.54 5.40 -28.95
N VAL A 483 -2.15 5.45 -27.75
CA VAL A 483 -2.29 4.27 -26.89
C VAL A 483 -3.50 3.46 -27.34
N LEU A 484 -3.31 2.16 -27.56
CA LEU A 484 -4.34 1.21 -27.94
C LEU A 484 -4.74 0.39 -26.73
N VAL A 485 -6.03 0.40 -26.41
CA VAL A 485 -6.57 -0.26 -25.22
C VAL A 485 -7.53 -1.38 -25.65
N HIS A 486 -7.25 -2.61 -25.25
CA HIS A 486 -8.11 -3.75 -25.55
C HIS A 486 -9.38 -3.75 -24.70
N GLY A 487 -10.41 -4.45 -25.18
CA GLY A 487 -11.66 -4.63 -24.45
C GLY A 487 -11.64 -5.90 -23.59
N GLY A 488 -12.22 -5.82 -22.39
CA GLY A 488 -12.44 -6.93 -21.47
C GLY A 488 -11.15 -7.66 -21.09
N VAL A 489 -11.31 -8.82 -20.45
CA VAL A 489 -10.20 -9.76 -20.26
C VAL A 489 -9.71 -10.20 -21.63
N SER A 490 -8.48 -9.83 -21.97
CA SER A 490 -7.81 -10.23 -23.20
C SER A 490 -6.50 -10.89 -22.87
N SER A 491 -6.12 -11.89 -23.66
CA SER A 491 -4.80 -12.51 -23.49
C SER A 491 -3.72 -11.60 -24.05
N ARG A 492 -2.49 -11.81 -23.56
CA ARG A 492 -1.28 -11.21 -24.10
C ARG A 492 -1.21 -11.29 -25.63
N GLU A 493 -1.53 -12.45 -26.19
CA GLU A 493 -1.53 -12.68 -27.65
C GLU A 493 -2.56 -11.81 -28.38
N ALA A 494 -3.74 -11.59 -27.78
CA ALA A 494 -4.74 -10.71 -28.36
C ALA A 494 -4.28 -9.24 -28.37
N THR A 495 -3.56 -8.80 -27.33
CA THR A 495 -2.95 -7.47 -27.28
C THR A 495 -1.83 -7.31 -28.31
N ALA A 496 -0.98 -8.32 -28.46
CA ALA A 496 0.03 -8.36 -29.52
C ALA A 496 -0.61 -8.27 -30.92
N GLN A 497 -1.67 -9.04 -31.18
CA GLN A 497 -2.42 -8.98 -32.45
C GLN A 497 -3.06 -7.61 -32.68
N MET A 498 -3.50 -6.93 -31.62
CA MET A 498 -3.99 -5.55 -31.71
C MET A 498 -2.88 -4.60 -32.18
N ALA A 499 -1.65 -4.73 -31.66
CA ALA A 499 -0.51 -3.94 -32.15
C ALA A 499 -0.19 -4.26 -33.62
N GLU A 500 -0.14 -5.54 -34.00
CA GLU A 500 0.14 -5.96 -35.38
C GLU A 500 -0.89 -5.45 -36.38
N TYR A 501 -2.18 -5.44 -36.00
CA TYR A 501 -3.26 -5.06 -36.90
C TYR A 501 -3.60 -3.56 -36.84
N ILE A 502 -3.84 -3.01 -35.66
CA ILE A 502 -4.24 -1.62 -35.47
C ILE A 502 -3.01 -0.73 -35.38
N GLY A 503 -2.02 -1.11 -34.57
CA GLY A 503 -0.79 -0.34 -34.37
C GLY A 503 -0.04 -0.10 -35.68
N LYS A 504 0.05 -1.13 -36.54
CA LYS A 504 0.64 -0.98 -37.88
C LYS A 504 -0.08 0.07 -38.74
N ARG A 505 -1.40 0.15 -38.69
CA ARG A 505 -2.17 1.14 -39.48
C ARG A 505 -1.93 2.56 -38.97
N PHE A 506 -1.74 2.73 -37.67
CA PHE A 506 -1.29 4.00 -37.08
C PHE A 506 0.15 4.35 -37.50
N ALA A 507 1.07 3.39 -37.46
CA ALA A 507 2.44 3.57 -37.93
C ALA A 507 2.52 3.96 -39.42
N GLU A 508 1.71 3.34 -40.29
CA GLU A 508 1.59 3.73 -41.71
C GLU A 508 1.08 5.17 -41.90
N LYS A 509 0.37 5.72 -40.90
CA LYS A 509 -0.07 7.11 -40.85
C LYS A 509 0.90 8.02 -40.10
N GLY A 510 2.06 7.53 -39.65
CA GLY A 510 3.07 8.32 -38.97
C GLY A 510 2.73 8.61 -37.51
N TYR A 511 2.17 7.64 -36.80
CA TYR A 511 1.99 7.64 -35.36
C TYR A 511 2.78 6.51 -34.71
N VAL A 512 3.37 6.75 -33.54
CA VAL A 512 3.77 5.65 -32.66
C VAL A 512 2.52 5.04 -32.05
N ALA A 513 2.41 3.72 -32.03
CA ALA A 513 1.28 3.03 -31.41
C ALA A 513 1.78 2.12 -30.30
N LEU A 514 1.15 2.19 -29.12
CA LEU A 514 1.42 1.30 -28.00
C LEU A 514 0.15 0.56 -27.62
N ALA A 515 0.09 -0.74 -27.84
CA ALA A 515 -0.97 -1.56 -27.27
C ALA A 515 -0.57 -1.97 -25.84
N VAL A 516 -1.35 -1.55 -24.85
CA VAL A 516 -1.08 -1.84 -23.44
C VAL A 516 -1.75 -3.15 -23.05
N HIS A 517 -0.98 -4.09 -22.51
CA HIS A 517 -1.50 -5.30 -21.91
C HIS A 517 -1.67 -5.05 -20.41
N TYR A 518 -2.76 -4.37 -20.05
CA TYR A 518 -3.05 -4.11 -18.63
C TYR A 518 -3.28 -5.41 -17.88
N ARG A 519 -2.92 -5.40 -16.59
CA ARG A 519 -2.89 -6.58 -15.73
C ARG A 519 -4.29 -7.09 -15.44
N ASP A 520 -4.40 -8.40 -15.22
CA ASP A 520 -5.66 -9.02 -14.85
C ASP A 520 -6.13 -8.52 -13.47
N GLY A 521 -7.38 -8.09 -13.40
CA GLY A 521 -8.00 -7.61 -12.17
C GLY A 521 -9.50 -7.32 -12.34
N PRO A 522 -10.15 -6.81 -11.29
CA PRO A 522 -11.47 -6.20 -11.40
C PRO A 522 -11.43 -5.05 -12.43
N LEU A 523 -12.49 -4.93 -13.23
CA LEU A 523 -12.62 -3.81 -14.17
C LEU A 523 -12.49 -2.51 -13.40
N GLY A 524 -11.83 -1.51 -13.98
CA GLY A 524 -11.86 -0.14 -13.45
C GLY A 524 -10.48 0.44 -13.24
N LEU A 525 -10.13 0.77 -11.99
CA LEU A 525 -8.94 1.60 -11.70
C LEU A 525 -7.68 1.00 -12.31
N GLN A 526 -7.44 -0.30 -12.13
CA GLN A 526 -6.18 -0.92 -12.52
C GLN A 526 -5.91 -0.79 -14.02
N ASP A 527 -6.90 -1.12 -14.86
CA ASP A 527 -6.80 -0.97 -16.32
C ASP A 527 -6.53 0.48 -16.73
N VAL A 528 -7.17 1.42 -16.03
CA VAL A 528 -6.98 2.86 -16.24
C VAL A 528 -5.58 3.30 -15.83
N GLU A 529 -5.09 2.89 -14.66
CA GLU A 529 -3.75 3.25 -14.19
C GLU A 529 -2.66 2.63 -15.08
N ASP A 530 -2.80 1.36 -15.48
CA ASP A 530 -1.87 0.70 -16.40
C ASP A 530 -1.83 1.42 -17.76
N THR A 531 -2.99 1.87 -18.25
CA THR A 531 -3.08 2.67 -19.49
C THR A 531 -2.47 4.08 -19.31
N LEU A 532 -2.72 4.74 -18.17
CA LEU A 532 -2.10 6.03 -17.84
C LEU A 532 -0.57 5.91 -17.76
N SER A 533 -0.07 4.82 -17.19
CA SER A 533 1.35 4.49 -17.20
C SER A 533 1.90 4.28 -18.62
N GLY A 534 1.15 3.64 -19.51
CA GLY A 534 1.51 3.54 -20.93
C GLY A 534 1.59 4.91 -21.62
N ILE A 535 0.70 5.84 -21.27
CA ILE A 535 0.77 7.24 -21.74
C ILE A 535 2.05 7.92 -21.25
N GLN A 536 2.41 7.76 -19.96
CA GLN A 536 3.63 8.34 -19.41
C GLN A 536 4.90 7.73 -20.03
N PHE A 537 4.92 6.41 -20.22
CA PHE A 537 6.01 5.72 -20.90
C PHE A 537 6.25 6.29 -22.30
N LEU A 538 5.18 6.48 -23.09
CA LEU A 538 5.31 7.09 -24.42
C LEU A 538 5.94 8.49 -24.37
N LYS A 539 5.62 9.32 -23.37
CA LYS A 539 6.19 10.67 -23.25
C LYS A 539 7.70 10.68 -23.00
N GLN A 540 8.24 9.60 -22.44
CA GLN A 540 9.67 9.47 -22.15
C GLN A 540 10.49 9.04 -23.38
N LEU A 541 9.84 8.52 -24.42
CA LEU A 541 10.53 8.08 -25.63
C LEU A 541 10.98 9.28 -26.46
N ASP A 542 12.26 9.32 -26.82
CA ASP A 542 12.89 10.44 -27.53
C ASP A 542 12.32 10.69 -28.93
N PHE A 543 11.72 9.67 -29.55
CA PHE A 543 11.05 9.71 -30.85
C PHE A 543 9.53 9.95 -30.76
N VAL A 544 8.96 10.18 -29.57
CA VAL A 544 7.56 10.56 -29.36
C VAL A 544 7.45 12.06 -29.10
N ASP A 545 6.39 12.67 -29.63
CA ASP A 545 5.96 14.01 -29.27
C ASP A 545 5.02 13.93 -28.05
N PRO A 546 5.49 14.33 -26.85
CA PRO A 546 4.73 14.15 -25.61
C PRO A 546 3.46 15.02 -25.52
N GLU A 547 3.37 16.08 -26.34
CA GLU A 547 2.22 16.98 -26.37
C GLU A 547 1.09 16.47 -27.27
N HIS A 548 1.36 15.47 -28.11
CA HIS A 548 0.42 14.98 -29.13
C HIS A 548 0.19 13.48 -28.98
N ILE A 549 -0.40 13.11 -27.84
CA ILE A 549 -0.82 11.75 -27.54
C ILE A 549 -2.34 11.65 -27.54
N GLY A 550 -2.87 10.59 -28.15
CA GLY A 550 -4.27 10.20 -28.06
C GLY A 550 -4.44 8.76 -27.58
N VAL A 551 -5.69 8.37 -27.36
CA VAL A 551 -6.04 7.00 -26.95
C VAL A 551 -7.16 6.47 -27.83
N TYR A 552 -7.03 5.23 -28.28
CA TYR A 552 -8.05 4.49 -29.01
C TYR A 552 -8.43 3.25 -28.20
N GLY A 553 -9.72 3.06 -27.97
CA GLY A 553 -10.23 1.89 -27.26
C GLY A 553 -11.60 1.46 -27.76
N GLY A 554 -11.82 0.14 -27.75
CA GLY A 554 -13.10 -0.46 -28.10
C GLY A 554 -13.73 -1.20 -26.92
N SER A 555 -15.06 -1.21 -26.81
CA SER A 555 -15.78 -1.89 -25.72
C SER A 555 -15.32 -1.37 -24.35
N HIS A 556 -14.95 -2.23 -23.40
CA HIS A 556 -14.30 -1.82 -22.14
C HIS A 556 -13.06 -0.94 -22.36
N GLY A 557 -12.28 -1.16 -23.41
CA GLY A 557 -11.15 -0.28 -23.74
C GLY A 557 -11.62 1.13 -24.12
N GLY A 558 -12.84 1.27 -24.65
CA GLY A 558 -13.49 2.56 -24.86
C GLY A 558 -13.81 3.27 -23.55
N TYR A 559 -14.33 2.54 -22.55
CA TYR A 559 -14.50 3.05 -21.18
C TYR A 559 -13.17 3.52 -20.58
N VAL A 560 -12.12 2.70 -20.67
CA VAL A 560 -10.77 3.05 -20.17
C VAL A 560 -10.23 4.29 -20.88
N ALA A 561 -10.39 4.39 -22.21
CA ALA A 561 -9.98 5.55 -22.98
C ALA A 561 -10.71 6.83 -22.53
N LEU A 562 -12.01 6.76 -22.24
CA LEU A 562 -12.75 7.91 -21.69
C LEU A 562 -12.25 8.30 -20.30
N MET A 563 -11.90 7.35 -19.44
CA MET A 563 -11.29 7.64 -18.13
C MET A 563 -9.93 8.35 -18.28
N CYS A 564 -9.12 7.99 -19.27
CA CYS A 564 -7.89 8.72 -19.59
C CYS A 564 -8.16 10.18 -20.01
N ALA A 565 -9.31 10.49 -20.63
CA ALA A 565 -9.69 11.85 -21.00
C ALA A 565 -9.80 12.80 -19.80
N TRP A 566 -10.19 12.25 -18.65
CA TRP A 566 -10.29 12.96 -17.38
C TRP A 566 -8.95 12.98 -16.64
N ARG A 567 -8.22 11.86 -16.64
CA ARG A 567 -7.07 11.62 -15.76
C ARG A 567 -5.70 11.91 -16.39
N SER A 568 -5.68 12.37 -17.64
CA SER A 568 -4.45 12.75 -18.35
C SER A 568 -4.69 13.97 -19.25
N ASP A 569 -3.61 14.47 -19.82
CA ASP A 569 -3.52 15.61 -20.73
C ASP A 569 -3.51 15.23 -22.21
N VAL A 570 -3.91 14.00 -22.55
CA VAL A 570 -4.08 13.52 -23.93
C VAL A 570 -5.03 14.42 -24.71
N LYS A 571 -4.81 14.56 -26.02
CA LYS A 571 -5.53 15.55 -26.84
C LYS A 571 -6.74 14.97 -27.56
N ALA A 572 -6.76 13.65 -27.79
CA ALA A 572 -7.79 12.98 -28.57
C ALA A 572 -8.11 11.59 -28.02
N ILE A 573 -9.39 11.30 -27.90
CA ILE A 573 -9.93 9.99 -27.51
C ILE A 573 -10.83 9.48 -28.62
N VAL A 574 -10.64 8.23 -29.01
CA VAL A 574 -11.61 7.49 -29.81
C VAL A 574 -12.16 6.37 -28.95
N GLU A 575 -13.45 6.45 -28.67
CA GLU A 575 -14.23 5.42 -27.99
C GLU A 575 -15.12 4.73 -29.04
N ALA A 576 -14.94 3.41 -29.18
CA ALA A 576 -15.71 2.60 -30.12
C ALA A 576 -16.51 1.52 -29.39
N ALA A 577 -17.83 1.63 -29.39
CA ALA A 577 -18.76 0.70 -28.74
C ALA A 577 -18.48 0.49 -27.23
N GLY A 578 -17.95 1.51 -26.56
CA GLY A 578 -17.72 1.58 -25.14
C GLY A 578 -18.89 2.19 -24.36
N PHE A 579 -18.71 2.28 -23.06
CA PHE A 579 -19.73 2.77 -22.13
C PHE A 579 -19.18 3.91 -21.27
N CYS A 580 -20.07 4.81 -20.86
CA CYS A 580 -19.73 5.95 -20.01
C CYS A 580 -20.34 5.87 -18.61
N ASP A 581 -21.26 4.93 -18.36
CA ASP A 581 -21.93 4.71 -17.08
C ASP A 581 -21.67 3.28 -16.63
N LEU A 582 -20.79 3.14 -15.63
CA LEU A 582 -20.38 1.86 -15.10
C LEU A 582 -21.49 1.23 -14.25
N ALA A 583 -22.34 2.02 -13.59
CA ALA A 583 -23.45 1.52 -12.80
C ALA A 583 -24.47 0.79 -13.69
N ASP A 584 -24.90 1.42 -14.78
CA ASP A 584 -25.82 0.80 -15.76
C ASP A 584 -25.20 -0.46 -16.38
N MET A 585 -23.88 -0.44 -16.65
CA MET A 585 -23.19 -1.63 -17.16
C MET A 585 -23.11 -2.76 -16.15
N ALA A 586 -22.77 -2.47 -14.90
CA ALA A 586 -22.77 -3.44 -13.83
C ALA A 586 -24.18 -4.06 -13.68
N GLU A 587 -25.22 -3.23 -13.68
CA GLU A 587 -26.62 -3.68 -13.60
C GLU A 587 -27.03 -4.65 -14.71
N ARG A 588 -26.61 -4.39 -15.95
CA ARG A 588 -26.90 -5.24 -17.10
C ARG A 588 -26.07 -6.51 -17.12
N LEU A 589 -24.83 -6.45 -16.66
CA LEU A 589 -23.96 -7.62 -16.53
C LEU A 589 -24.46 -8.58 -15.44
N PHE A 590 -25.09 -8.07 -14.37
CA PHE A 590 -25.75 -8.91 -13.34
C PHE A 590 -26.82 -9.85 -13.91
N GLN A 591 -27.49 -9.46 -15.00
CA GLN A 591 -28.49 -10.32 -15.62
C GLN A 591 -27.88 -11.46 -16.47
N LYS A 592 -26.57 -11.42 -16.76
CA LYS A 592 -25.95 -12.27 -17.79
C LYS A 592 -24.65 -12.97 -17.39
N ARG A 593 -23.90 -12.54 -16.36
CA ARG A 593 -22.58 -13.09 -16.03
C ARG A 593 -22.40 -13.25 -14.50
N GLY A 594 -22.19 -14.48 -14.03
CA GLY A 594 -22.04 -14.90 -12.62
C GLY A 594 -20.73 -14.47 -11.95
N GLU A 595 -19.89 -15.42 -11.49
CA GLU A 595 -18.67 -15.23 -10.65
C GLU A 595 -17.74 -14.05 -11.03
N TRP A 596 -17.63 -13.70 -12.31
CA TRP A 596 -16.82 -12.56 -12.77
C TRP A 596 -17.37 -11.19 -12.31
N MET A 597 -18.69 -11.05 -12.15
CA MET A 597 -19.28 -9.85 -11.55
C MET A 597 -19.15 -9.83 -10.02
N GLU A 598 -19.12 -10.97 -9.35
CA GLU A 598 -18.95 -11.01 -7.88
C GLU A 598 -17.62 -10.36 -7.48
N LYS A 599 -16.52 -10.68 -8.18
CA LYS A 599 -15.22 -10.04 -7.97
C LYS A 599 -15.23 -8.52 -8.21
N ASN A 600 -16.02 -8.04 -9.16
CA ASN A 600 -16.16 -6.61 -9.43
C ASN A 600 -17.00 -5.92 -8.35
N VAL A 601 -18.14 -6.50 -7.94
CA VAL A 601 -18.97 -5.98 -6.84
C VAL A 601 -18.19 -5.93 -5.54
N GLU A 602 -17.41 -6.98 -5.26
CA GLU A 602 -16.50 -7.04 -4.13
C GLU A 602 -15.45 -5.94 -4.18
N PHE A 603 -14.80 -5.75 -5.34
CA PHE A 603 -13.82 -4.67 -5.53
C PHE A 603 -14.42 -3.26 -5.31
N TYR A 604 -15.63 -3.00 -5.81
CA TYR A 604 -16.31 -1.72 -5.61
C TYR A 604 -16.91 -1.57 -4.20
N GLY A 605 -16.84 -2.61 -3.37
CA GLY A 605 -17.38 -2.58 -2.02
C GLY A 605 -18.91 -2.56 -1.99
N GLY A 606 -19.59 -3.14 -2.98
CA GLY A 606 -21.05 -3.28 -3.03
C GLY A 606 -21.63 -3.13 -4.43
N TYR A 607 -22.95 -3.36 -4.54
CA TYR A 607 -23.70 -3.14 -5.78
C TYR A 607 -23.92 -1.64 -6.07
N PRO A 608 -24.23 -1.24 -7.32
CA PRO A 608 -24.46 0.17 -7.68
C PRO A 608 -25.49 0.90 -6.81
N ASN A 609 -26.52 0.20 -6.35
CA ASN A 609 -27.54 0.76 -5.44
C ASN A 609 -27.06 0.88 -3.97
N GLU A 610 -26.00 0.17 -3.58
CA GLU A 610 -25.42 0.19 -2.24
C GLU A 610 -24.28 1.21 -2.11
N VAL A 611 -23.48 1.37 -3.17
CA VAL A 611 -22.32 2.28 -3.24
C VAL A 611 -22.37 3.20 -4.48
N PRO A 612 -23.45 3.99 -4.66
CA PRO A 612 -23.67 4.77 -5.88
C PRO A 612 -22.56 5.80 -6.15
N ASP A 613 -21.98 6.39 -5.10
CA ASP A 613 -20.90 7.37 -5.22
C ASP A 613 -19.62 6.73 -5.79
N VAL A 614 -19.32 5.48 -5.41
CA VAL A 614 -18.18 4.74 -5.96
C VAL A 614 -18.38 4.54 -7.46
N TYR A 615 -19.52 3.97 -7.87
CA TYR A 615 -19.78 3.76 -9.30
C TYR A 615 -19.79 5.07 -10.10
N MET A 616 -20.21 6.19 -9.51
CA MET A 616 -20.12 7.51 -10.14
C MET A 616 -18.67 7.96 -10.32
N ASP A 617 -17.81 7.81 -9.30
CA ASP A 617 -16.38 8.13 -9.37
C ASP A 617 -15.65 7.29 -10.43
N TYR A 618 -16.15 6.07 -10.68
CA TYR A 618 -15.64 5.17 -11.72
C TYR A 618 -16.41 5.27 -13.05
N SER A 619 -17.31 6.24 -13.23
CA SER A 619 -18.05 6.40 -14.49
C SER A 619 -17.54 7.60 -15.28
N PRO A 620 -17.10 7.46 -16.54
CA PRO A 620 -16.71 8.59 -17.38
C PRO A 620 -17.77 9.70 -17.46
N CYS A 621 -19.07 9.34 -17.43
CA CYS A 621 -20.17 10.30 -17.47
C CYS A 621 -20.17 11.26 -16.27
N GLY A 622 -19.60 10.87 -15.12
CA GLY A 622 -19.46 11.70 -13.93
C GLY A 622 -18.41 12.82 -14.09
N HIS A 623 -17.47 12.65 -15.02
CA HIS A 623 -16.26 13.49 -15.12
C HIS A 623 -16.12 14.23 -16.45
N VAL A 624 -17.19 14.26 -17.27
CA VAL A 624 -17.16 14.89 -18.60
C VAL A 624 -16.81 16.38 -18.54
N ALA A 625 -17.14 17.07 -17.44
CA ALA A 625 -16.81 18.48 -17.27
C ALA A 625 -15.29 18.72 -17.19
N GLU A 626 -14.55 17.74 -16.72
CA GLU A 626 -13.11 17.76 -16.49
C GLU A 626 -12.30 17.21 -17.67
N PHE A 627 -12.94 16.65 -18.70
CA PHE A 627 -12.24 16.10 -19.87
C PHE A 627 -11.33 17.13 -20.53
N GLN A 628 -10.09 16.71 -20.80
CA GLN A 628 -9.06 17.53 -21.44
C GLN A 628 -8.95 17.26 -22.95
N ALA A 629 -9.45 16.10 -23.41
CA ALA A 629 -9.36 15.65 -24.79
C ALA A 629 -10.61 15.95 -25.62
N ALA A 630 -10.44 16.04 -26.95
CA ALA A 630 -11.55 15.88 -27.87
C ALA A 630 -11.97 14.40 -27.94
N VAL A 631 -13.26 14.12 -28.10
CA VAL A 631 -13.80 12.74 -28.10
C VAL A 631 -14.45 12.39 -29.43
N PHE A 632 -14.13 11.23 -30.00
CA PHE A 632 -14.86 10.66 -31.13
C PHE A 632 -15.58 9.39 -30.70
N ILE A 633 -16.91 9.44 -30.76
CA ILE A 633 -17.83 8.36 -30.38
C ILE A 633 -18.17 7.54 -31.62
N ILE A 634 -17.98 6.22 -31.58
CA ILE A 634 -18.34 5.31 -32.67
C ILE A 634 -19.21 4.19 -32.11
N HIS A 635 -20.48 4.10 -32.50
CA HIS A 635 -21.40 3.10 -31.96
C HIS A 635 -22.31 2.48 -33.02
N GLY A 636 -22.77 1.26 -32.79
CA GLY A 636 -23.75 0.58 -33.64
C GLY A 636 -25.12 0.50 -32.99
N LYS A 637 -26.21 0.80 -33.72
CA LYS A 637 -27.58 0.66 -33.18
C LYS A 637 -28.02 -0.77 -32.91
N MET A 638 -27.35 -1.74 -33.53
CA MET A 638 -27.61 -3.17 -33.34
C MET A 638 -26.63 -3.80 -32.35
N ASP A 639 -25.89 -3.00 -31.58
CA ASP A 639 -25.01 -3.48 -30.52
C ASP A 639 -25.85 -4.08 -29.38
N THR A 640 -25.62 -5.36 -29.09
CA THR A 640 -26.32 -6.11 -28.04
C THR A 640 -25.46 -6.33 -26.80
N SER A 641 -24.19 -5.92 -26.85
CA SER A 641 -23.23 -5.96 -25.75
C SER A 641 -23.27 -4.66 -24.95
N VAL A 642 -23.15 -3.52 -25.64
CA VAL A 642 -23.21 -2.18 -25.05
C VAL A 642 -24.32 -1.38 -25.73
N PRO A 643 -25.39 -0.99 -24.99
CA PRO A 643 -26.48 -0.22 -25.55
C PRO A 643 -26.03 1.12 -26.16
N VAL A 644 -26.60 1.48 -27.31
CA VAL A 644 -26.29 2.74 -28.02
C VAL A 644 -26.65 3.98 -27.20
N GLU A 645 -27.49 3.82 -26.18
CA GLU A 645 -27.86 4.85 -25.21
C GLU A 645 -26.64 5.44 -24.49
N HIS A 646 -25.56 4.69 -24.28
CA HIS A 646 -24.32 5.26 -23.72
C HIS A 646 -23.67 6.29 -24.66
N ALA A 647 -23.67 6.04 -25.96
CA ALA A 647 -23.15 6.99 -26.95
C ALA A 647 -23.99 8.29 -26.96
N TYR A 648 -25.31 8.16 -26.89
CA TYR A 648 -26.20 9.32 -26.82
C TYR A 648 -26.02 10.10 -25.51
N MET A 649 -25.99 9.40 -24.36
CA MET A 649 -25.74 10.02 -23.05
C MET A 649 -24.41 10.77 -23.03
N LEU A 650 -23.34 10.15 -23.52
CA LEU A 650 -22.03 10.79 -23.60
C LEU A 650 -22.07 12.03 -24.51
N SER A 651 -22.72 11.96 -25.68
CA SER A 651 -22.84 13.10 -26.59
C SER A 651 -23.60 14.28 -25.97
N GLU A 652 -24.68 14.01 -25.22
CA GLU A 652 -25.45 15.05 -24.52
C GLU A 652 -24.62 15.71 -23.42
N LEU A 653 -23.82 14.93 -22.68
CA LEU A 653 -22.92 15.46 -21.66
C LEU A 653 -21.78 16.29 -22.26
N LEU A 654 -21.16 15.81 -23.34
CA LEU A 654 -20.11 16.54 -24.05
C LEU A 654 -20.64 17.87 -24.62
N GLU A 655 -21.86 17.88 -25.17
CA GLU A 655 -22.53 19.10 -25.62
C GLU A 655 -22.83 20.05 -24.45
N LYS A 656 -23.41 19.54 -23.36
CA LYS A 656 -23.72 20.30 -22.13
C LYS A 656 -22.48 20.99 -21.56
N TYR A 657 -21.35 20.30 -21.50
CA TYR A 657 -20.08 20.82 -20.98
C TYR A 657 -19.19 21.45 -22.06
N LYS A 658 -19.69 21.60 -23.30
CA LYS A 658 -19.01 22.25 -24.43
C LYS A 658 -17.65 21.63 -24.75
N LYS A 659 -17.53 20.31 -24.61
CA LYS A 659 -16.34 19.56 -24.99
C LYS A 659 -16.34 19.28 -26.50
N PRO A 660 -15.21 19.39 -27.20
CA PRO A 660 -15.15 19.06 -28.62
C PRO A 660 -15.42 17.57 -28.84
N TYR A 661 -16.38 17.24 -29.70
CA TYR A 661 -16.64 15.86 -30.04
C TYR A 661 -17.13 15.66 -31.47
N GLU A 662 -16.93 14.44 -31.96
CA GLU A 662 -17.52 13.93 -33.20
C GLU A 662 -18.26 12.62 -32.87
N MET A 663 -19.23 12.22 -33.68
CA MET A 663 -20.01 11.00 -33.44
C MET A 663 -20.39 10.32 -34.75
N TYR A 664 -20.19 8.99 -34.81
CA TYR A 664 -20.63 8.13 -35.88
C TYR A 664 -21.51 7.01 -35.32
N ILE A 665 -22.78 6.98 -35.73
CA ILE A 665 -23.71 5.91 -35.36
C ILE A 665 -24.03 5.08 -36.61
N SER A 666 -23.69 3.79 -36.58
CA SER A 666 -24.08 2.84 -37.61
C SER A 666 -25.52 2.36 -37.40
N GLU A 667 -26.36 2.43 -38.43
CA GLU A 667 -27.75 1.94 -38.38
C GLU A 667 -27.82 0.40 -38.32
N THR A 668 -26.83 -0.27 -38.90
CA THR A 668 -26.77 -1.74 -39.00
C THR A 668 -25.63 -2.37 -38.22
N GLY A 669 -24.76 -1.56 -37.60
CA GLY A 669 -23.59 -2.02 -36.88
C GLY A 669 -23.95 -2.78 -35.61
N GLU A 670 -23.44 -4.01 -35.51
CA GLU A 670 -23.39 -4.80 -34.28
C GLU A 670 -22.12 -4.47 -33.49
N HIS A 671 -21.94 -5.07 -32.30
CA HIS A 671 -20.74 -4.86 -31.48
C HIS A 671 -19.47 -5.19 -32.28
N GLY A 672 -18.51 -4.27 -32.32
CA GLY A 672 -17.24 -4.47 -33.05
C GLY A 672 -17.34 -4.39 -34.58
N PHE A 673 -18.43 -3.86 -35.17
CA PHE A 673 -18.60 -3.78 -36.64
C PHE A 673 -17.42 -3.10 -37.36
N TYR A 674 -16.71 -2.21 -36.68
CA TYR A 674 -15.53 -1.47 -37.15
C TYR A 674 -14.27 -2.34 -37.30
N HIS A 675 -14.26 -3.60 -36.86
CA HIS A 675 -13.19 -4.57 -37.14
C HIS A 675 -13.50 -5.51 -38.31
N THR A 676 -14.66 -5.35 -38.97
CA THR A 676 -15.00 -6.14 -40.16
C THR A 676 -14.28 -5.65 -41.42
N ARG A 677 -14.36 -6.43 -42.51
CA ARG A 677 -13.85 -6.01 -43.84
C ARG A 677 -14.89 -5.26 -44.68
N SER A 678 -15.97 -4.76 -44.06
CA SER A 678 -17.03 -4.04 -44.76
C SER A 678 -16.57 -2.66 -45.25
N GLU A 679 -17.23 -2.11 -46.27
CA GLU A 679 -16.99 -0.73 -46.72
C GLU A 679 -17.27 0.28 -45.60
N GLU A 680 -18.25 -0.02 -44.74
CA GLU A 680 -18.57 0.82 -43.59
C GLU A 680 -17.42 0.84 -42.57
N ALA A 681 -16.85 -0.33 -42.24
CA ALA A 681 -15.69 -0.40 -41.35
C ALA A 681 -14.49 0.38 -41.92
N GLN A 682 -14.23 0.27 -43.23
CA GLN A 682 -13.18 1.05 -43.89
C GLN A 682 -13.41 2.56 -43.75
N LYS A 683 -14.64 3.02 -43.99
CA LYS A 683 -15.04 4.42 -43.80
C LYS A 683 -14.86 4.88 -42.35
N VAL A 684 -15.24 4.07 -41.37
CA VAL A 684 -15.06 4.39 -39.94
C VAL A 684 -13.57 4.58 -39.61
N TRP A 685 -12.69 3.72 -40.11
CA TRP A 685 -11.25 3.89 -39.92
C TRP A 685 -10.68 5.13 -40.61
N GLU A 686 -11.18 5.51 -41.78
CA GLU A 686 -10.80 6.77 -42.41
C GLU A 686 -11.17 7.97 -41.52
N LEU A 687 -12.36 7.96 -40.91
CA LEU A 687 -12.79 8.99 -39.96
C LEU A 687 -11.92 9.00 -38.71
N ILE A 688 -11.55 7.84 -38.17
CA ILE A 688 -10.63 7.73 -37.01
C ILE A 688 -9.30 8.41 -37.32
N PHE A 689 -8.71 8.15 -38.49
CA PHE A 689 -7.45 8.79 -38.87
C PHE A 689 -7.60 10.29 -39.09
N GLN A 690 -8.70 10.75 -39.71
CA GLN A 690 -8.97 12.19 -39.86
C GLN A 690 -9.12 12.89 -38.51
N PHE A 691 -9.78 12.24 -37.55
CA PHE A 691 -9.94 12.76 -36.20
C PHE A 691 -8.60 12.90 -35.49
N PHE A 692 -7.77 11.84 -35.45
CA PHE A 692 -6.45 11.93 -34.85
C PHE A 692 -5.51 12.89 -35.60
N GLU A 693 -5.63 13.02 -36.92
CA GLU A 693 -4.86 14.01 -37.69
C GLU A 693 -5.21 15.44 -37.30
N LYS A 694 -6.50 15.72 -37.10
CA LYS A 694 -7.00 17.04 -36.68
C LYS A 694 -6.51 17.47 -35.29
N TYR A 695 -6.30 16.54 -34.36
CA TYR A 695 -5.99 16.86 -32.96
C TYR A 695 -4.54 16.56 -32.53
N LEU A 696 -3.81 15.71 -33.27
CA LEU A 696 -2.45 15.30 -32.93
C LEU A 696 -1.38 15.77 -33.92
N LYS A 697 -1.76 16.41 -35.03
CA LYS A 697 -0.81 16.93 -36.04
C LYS A 697 -1.06 18.40 -36.41
N SER A 698 -1.95 19.07 -35.69
CA SER A 698 -2.36 20.45 -35.91
C SER A 698 -1.39 21.46 -35.34
#